data_AF-A0A963WN93-F1
#
_entry.id   AF-A0A963WN93-F1
#
_cell.length_a   1.000
_cell.length_b   1.000
_cell.length_c   1.000
_cell.angle_alpha   90.00
_cell.angle_beta   90.00
_cell.angle_gamma   90.00
#
_symmetry.space_group_name_H-M   'P 1'
#
loop_
_entity.id
_entity.type
_entity.pdbx_description
1 polymer ?
#
loop_
_entity_poly.entity_id
_entity_poly.type
_entity_poly.pdbx_seq_one_letter_code
_entity_poly.pdbx_strand_id
1 'polypeptide(L)'
;ITVGGGIDFDATGNVTFGSLDAQGGDFIVNAGGNIDFASATGSNAVSMVAGGDMFSTAGPGSVIAAGDVSLAAGDIDLGTITSTGGSISITANSDNAFFDSLEADGDIDLLVNELVDVDAITLGGALTVDAGLGFATDGITAGGSIAIASGGPVFLGDSSAGGLIDAEGGEINFDTLAATGTITLAAVPNDPDAPSSGDIVGGSTTAGAGASSFSTTDGSIDLSGQTLVDGSLSLLANGGDVDLADVVDTGGALSIGATGAVTMTDGSSGGDLSISGGTSVFANDLSSGGTISISGGTGGVDVLDLAAGGDISIDSLGAILIQNATTPGNFSAQAVDGIGFGLIETDGSVDLVSSGGGDITGVFVDAGTNLTASTSGAFIAQGVFNGFISGTGFTDISADNGITISTLAGQDANLVSGAGAVSVDTDIILDGSLSAQGTSVFLQSEHDLVVQAVATVDGVEIGTTGNLSMLGGSAPGDILLNAGGDLSLLDDTVAGGILLLNATGLVDVEALANGVTIDVFSSDITIGSTGAVGQSDTTQSITFNALASEAVLGGAGGTAATGVYELDNDEFSRVSSGDGVTFIAGDTDTGLMPLTIDELTVLAKGSTDAGNGNIGQSGTLSVVASAIDVTGQATVTNATGDTTFRLAASGDIFLDANTGLLEVNEDTGVYTGAIEIEAQNFYAMTPDAFADIQGLDIADIDARLADSDGLDVADGVIRAGTLDITTIASDVFIQNTALGTDFDDRRGFTVDQLLISDPNTGFQPIVINGTIGGTTGVGAIPLATITSNFDPGSTINGCLIANPSSCVVTVDPVDSSDDNPLRDLLDEEFNGDPVDTGTIDTSLVELREDPNRQDDPLIDEPVTGAGNEDLWDFASDEEEDCEQDEDGACLAEAAE
;
A
#
# COMPACT_ATOMS: atom_id res chain seq x y z
N ILE A 1 93.88 -14.03 5.06
CA ILE A 1 95.21 -13.40 4.88
C ILE A 1 94.96 -11.99 4.43
N THR A 2 95.57 -11.01 5.09
CA THR A 2 95.44 -9.59 4.75
C THR A 2 96.56 -9.16 3.80
N VAL A 3 96.20 -8.46 2.73
CA VAL A 3 97.08 -7.85 1.73
C VAL A 3 96.81 -6.34 1.72
N GLY A 4 97.85 -5.52 1.85
CA GLY A 4 97.71 -4.04 1.91
C GLY A 4 97.50 -3.34 0.57
N GLY A 5 96.91 -4.05 -0.40
CA GLY A 5 96.69 -3.64 -1.79
C GLY A 5 95.72 -4.62 -2.44
N GLY A 6 95.40 -4.41 -3.72
CA GLY A 6 94.51 -5.32 -4.46
C GLY A 6 95.04 -6.75 -4.58
N ILE A 7 94.12 -7.69 -4.77
CA ILE A 7 94.36 -9.12 -5.03
C ILE A 7 93.83 -9.43 -6.44
N ASP A 8 94.62 -10.14 -7.24
CA ASP A 8 94.25 -10.56 -8.60
C ASP A 8 94.70 -12.02 -8.79
N PHE A 9 93.75 -12.91 -9.02
CA PHE A 9 93.99 -14.30 -9.39
C PHE A 9 93.47 -14.56 -10.81
N ASP A 10 94.35 -15.04 -11.68
CA ASP A 10 94.02 -15.53 -13.03
C ASP A 10 94.47 -17.00 -13.12
N ALA A 11 93.51 -17.90 -13.29
CA ALA A 11 93.71 -19.34 -13.38
C ALA A 11 92.89 -19.97 -14.51
N THR A 12 93.48 -20.91 -15.25
CA THR A 12 92.80 -21.68 -16.31
C THR A 12 92.01 -22.89 -15.79
N GLY A 13 91.90 -23.03 -14.47
CA GLY A 13 91.13 -24.05 -13.77
C GLY A 13 90.70 -23.50 -12.41
N ASN A 14 90.43 -24.37 -11.44
CA ASN A 14 89.87 -23.95 -10.16
C ASN A 14 90.79 -23.02 -9.35
N VAL A 15 90.18 -22.11 -8.60
CA VAL A 15 90.82 -21.28 -7.57
C VAL A 15 90.24 -21.67 -6.20
N THR A 16 91.10 -21.93 -5.22
CA THR A 16 90.68 -22.28 -3.86
C THR A 16 91.48 -21.52 -2.82
N PHE A 17 90.81 -20.87 -1.87
CA PHE A 17 91.46 -20.18 -0.75
C PHE A 17 90.62 -20.23 0.54
N GLY A 18 91.19 -19.78 1.66
CA GLY A 18 90.45 -19.65 2.92
C GLY A 18 89.70 -18.32 2.99
N SER A 19 89.96 -17.54 4.04
CA SER A 19 89.57 -16.12 4.10
C SER A 19 90.69 -15.22 3.57
N LEU A 20 90.37 -14.30 2.66
CA LEU A 20 91.31 -13.31 2.10
C LEU A 20 90.74 -11.88 2.21
N ASP A 21 91.63 -10.89 2.38
CA ASP A 21 91.29 -9.50 2.70
C ASP A 21 92.26 -8.55 1.96
N ALA A 22 91.75 -7.75 1.04
CA ALA A 22 92.46 -6.80 0.18
C ALA A 22 92.22 -5.35 0.64
N GLN A 23 93.01 -4.87 1.60
CA GLN A 23 92.81 -3.60 2.31
C GLN A 23 93.23 -2.33 1.52
N GLY A 24 93.49 -2.43 0.22
CA GLY A 24 94.00 -1.29 -0.56
C GLY A 24 93.80 -1.38 -2.06
N GLY A 25 92.72 -2.01 -2.51
CA GLY A 25 92.36 -2.14 -3.92
C GLY A 25 91.27 -3.19 -4.15
N ASP A 26 91.05 -3.51 -5.42
CA ASP A 26 90.07 -4.50 -5.85
C ASP A 26 90.49 -5.93 -5.46
N PHE A 27 89.51 -6.83 -5.35
CA PHE A 27 89.71 -8.27 -5.24
C PHE A 27 89.13 -8.91 -6.51
N ILE A 28 90.00 -9.41 -7.39
CA ILE A 28 89.62 -10.00 -8.67
C ILE A 28 89.99 -11.50 -8.68
N VAL A 29 89.06 -12.35 -9.11
CA VAL A 29 89.28 -13.78 -9.31
C VAL A 29 88.71 -14.21 -10.67
N ASN A 30 89.56 -14.71 -11.55
CA ASN A 30 89.17 -15.34 -12.81
C ASN A 30 89.62 -16.79 -12.79
N ALA A 31 88.66 -17.73 -12.83
CA ALA A 31 88.91 -19.16 -12.83
C ALA A 31 88.27 -19.82 -14.06
N GLY A 32 89.04 -20.60 -14.82
CA GLY A 32 88.52 -21.43 -15.90
C GLY A 32 87.74 -22.67 -15.43
N GLY A 33 87.63 -22.86 -14.10
CA GLY A 33 86.78 -23.84 -13.43
C GLY A 33 86.18 -23.19 -12.18
N ASN A 34 86.03 -23.97 -11.11
CA ASN A 34 85.29 -23.54 -9.93
C ASN A 34 86.07 -22.57 -9.02
N ILE A 35 85.36 -21.74 -8.26
CA ILE A 35 85.92 -20.88 -7.21
C ILE A 35 85.39 -21.37 -5.84
N ASP A 36 86.30 -21.79 -4.95
CA ASP A 36 85.97 -22.31 -3.60
C ASP A 36 86.66 -21.48 -2.51
N PHE A 37 85.91 -20.82 -1.63
CA PHE A 37 86.48 -19.95 -0.62
C PHE A 37 85.66 -19.81 0.65
N ALA A 38 86.33 -19.49 1.77
CA ALA A 38 85.65 -19.29 3.06
C ALA A 38 85.18 -17.85 3.28
N SER A 39 85.94 -16.84 2.81
CA SER A 39 85.46 -15.46 2.67
C SER A 39 86.40 -14.59 1.81
N ALA A 40 85.85 -13.56 1.18
CA ALA A 40 86.61 -12.57 0.40
C ALA A 40 86.22 -11.14 0.79
N THR A 41 87.20 -10.31 1.14
CA THR A 41 86.96 -8.90 1.52
C THR A 41 87.81 -7.97 0.64
N GLY A 42 87.19 -6.99 -0.01
CA GLY A 42 87.86 -5.97 -0.83
C GLY A 42 87.59 -4.56 -0.31
N SER A 43 88.61 -3.70 -0.29
CA SER A 43 88.45 -2.28 0.09
C SER A 43 87.97 -1.37 -1.04
N ASN A 44 87.64 -1.95 -2.19
CA ASN A 44 87.01 -1.31 -3.34
C ASN A 44 86.04 -2.35 -3.94
N ALA A 45 86.11 -2.67 -5.23
CA ALA A 45 85.26 -3.70 -5.83
C ALA A 45 85.73 -5.13 -5.52
N VAL A 46 84.79 -6.08 -5.54
CA VAL A 46 85.08 -7.53 -5.61
C VAL A 46 84.48 -8.08 -6.91
N SER A 47 85.28 -8.75 -7.73
CA SER A 47 84.82 -9.36 -8.98
C SER A 47 85.31 -10.79 -9.09
N MET A 48 84.40 -11.74 -9.29
CA MET A 48 84.70 -13.16 -9.42
C MET A 48 84.00 -13.76 -10.64
N VAL A 49 84.76 -14.42 -11.50
CA VAL A 49 84.25 -15.12 -12.69
C VAL A 49 84.77 -16.56 -12.68
N ALA A 50 83.85 -17.51 -12.52
CA ALA A 50 84.09 -18.94 -12.61
C ALA A 50 83.60 -19.49 -13.96
N GLY A 51 84.40 -20.37 -14.57
CA GLY A 51 83.99 -21.19 -15.72
C GLY A 51 83.23 -22.46 -15.33
N GLY A 52 83.14 -22.72 -14.02
CA GLY A 52 82.24 -23.68 -13.39
C GLY A 52 81.55 -22.98 -12.21
N ASP A 53 81.46 -23.66 -11.08
CA ASP A 53 80.62 -23.24 -9.95
C ASP A 53 81.37 -22.33 -8.95
N MET A 54 80.63 -21.53 -8.18
CA MET A 54 81.17 -20.70 -7.09
C MET A 54 80.54 -21.10 -5.76
N PHE A 55 81.34 -21.62 -4.83
CA PHE A 55 80.83 -22.14 -3.55
C PHE A 55 81.79 -21.99 -2.37
N SER A 56 81.37 -22.45 -1.19
CA SER A 56 82.21 -22.52 0.01
C SER A 56 82.21 -23.90 0.67
N THR A 57 83.35 -24.61 0.63
CA THR A 57 83.52 -25.86 1.40
C THR A 57 84.08 -25.65 2.82
N ALA A 58 84.46 -24.42 3.18
CA ALA A 58 85.34 -24.15 4.32
C ALA A 58 84.93 -22.94 5.20
N GLY A 59 83.73 -22.41 5.02
CA GLY A 59 83.20 -21.27 5.76
C GLY A 59 81.81 -20.86 5.25
N PRO A 60 81.36 -19.62 5.53
CA PRO A 60 80.10 -19.08 5.01
C PRO A 60 80.20 -18.51 3.59
N GLY A 61 81.34 -18.61 2.88
CA GLY A 61 81.46 -18.09 1.50
C GLY A 61 81.31 -16.57 1.34
N SER A 62 81.26 -15.80 2.44
CA SER A 62 80.84 -14.40 2.40
C SER A 62 81.76 -13.51 1.57
N VAL A 63 81.16 -12.60 0.80
CA VAL A 63 81.84 -11.58 0.01
C VAL A 63 81.53 -10.20 0.58
N ILE A 64 82.55 -9.38 0.84
CA ILE A 64 82.39 -8.04 1.41
C ILE A 64 83.19 -7.04 0.57
N ALA A 65 82.54 -6.01 0.06
CA ALA A 65 83.14 -4.95 -0.74
C ALA A 65 82.78 -3.56 -0.21
N ALA A 66 83.64 -2.58 -0.45
CA ALA A 66 83.36 -1.15 -0.21
C ALA A 66 83.00 -0.37 -1.50
N GLY A 67 82.91 -1.11 -2.61
CA GLY A 67 82.33 -0.72 -3.89
C GLY A 67 81.63 -1.94 -4.47
N ASP A 68 81.45 -2.00 -5.78
CA ASP A 68 80.60 -3.02 -6.40
C ASP A 68 81.07 -4.47 -6.17
N VAL A 69 80.10 -5.39 -6.04
CA VAL A 69 80.31 -6.84 -6.11
C VAL A 69 79.80 -7.36 -7.45
N SER A 70 80.61 -8.11 -8.18
CA SER A 70 80.23 -8.75 -9.44
C SER A 70 80.62 -10.22 -9.46
N LEU A 71 79.64 -11.13 -9.46
CA LEU A 71 79.83 -12.58 -9.43
C LEU A 71 79.23 -13.22 -10.69
N ALA A 72 80.00 -14.07 -11.38
CA ALA A 72 79.50 -14.86 -12.51
C ALA A 72 80.01 -16.29 -12.44
N ALA A 73 79.13 -17.28 -12.57
CA ALA A 73 79.44 -18.71 -12.51
C ALA A 73 78.41 -19.55 -13.31
N GLY A 74 78.53 -20.88 -13.22
CA GLY A 74 77.46 -21.82 -13.57
C GLY A 74 76.36 -21.81 -12.51
N ASP A 75 76.70 -22.36 -11.34
CA ASP A 75 75.97 -22.36 -10.06
C ASP A 75 76.68 -21.44 -9.04
N ILE A 76 75.92 -20.84 -8.10
CA ILE A 76 76.44 -19.98 -7.03
C ILE A 76 75.79 -20.36 -5.68
N ASP A 77 76.57 -20.88 -4.73
CA ASP A 77 76.14 -21.27 -3.38
C ASP A 77 77.04 -20.60 -2.34
N LEU A 78 76.62 -19.44 -1.83
CA LEU A 78 77.39 -18.60 -0.91
C LEU A 78 76.51 -18.13 0.26
N GLY A 79 77.13 -17.66 1.34
CA GLY A 79 76.43 -16.91 2.37
C GLY A 79 76.37 -15.42 2.05
N THR A 80 76.33 -14.58 3.09
CA THR A 80 76.14 -13.12 2.96
C THR A 80 77.07 -12.43 1.96
N ILE A 81 76.48 -11.64 1.07
CA ILE A 81 77.15 -10.72 0.14
C ILE A 81 76.86 -9.28 0.57
N THR A 82 77.89 -8.48 0.85
CA THR A 82 77.75 -7.08 1.30
C THR A 82 78.53 -6.12 0.40
N SER A 83 77.89 -5.03 -0.04
CA SER A 83 78.46 -3.92 -0.81
C SER A 83 78.20 -2.58 -0.13
N THR A 84 79.11 -2.14 0.75
CA THR A 84 79.00 -0.85 1.47
C THR A 84 79.50 0.31 0.61
N GLY A 85 78.67 0.75 -0.33
CA GLY A 85 78.89 1.93 -1.17
C GLY A 85 78.80 1.69 -2.68
N GLY A 86 78.43 0.48 -3.11
CA GLY A 86 78.24 0.10 -4.51
C GLY A 86 77.06 -0.86 -4.70
N SER A 87 76.96 -1.45 -5.88
CA SER A 87 75.87 -2.37 -6.27
C SER A 87 76.31 -3.83 -6.25
N ILE A 88 75.36 -4.77 -6.22
CA ILE A 88 75.62 -6.22 -6.40
C ILE A 88 75.10 -6.65 -7.76
N SER A 89 75.91 -7.35 -8.55
CA SER A 89 75.51 -7.93 -9.83
C SER A 89 75.92 -9.41 -9.88
N ILE A 90 74.94 -10.30 -10.02
CA ILE A 90 75.11 -11.75 -9.95
C ILE A 90 74.60 -12.38 -11.24
N THR A 91 75.35 -13.34 -11.79
CA THR A 91 74.94 -14.11 -12.98
C THR A 91 75.25 -15.59 -12.83
N ALA A 92 74.21 -16.41 -12.64
CA ALA A 92 74.31 -17.87 -12.67
C ALA A 92 73.84 -18.38 -14.04
N ASN A 93 74.80 -18.76 -14.88
CA ASN A 93 74.59 -18.94 -16.33
C ASN A 93 74.07 -20.34 -16.71
N SER A 94 73.84 -21.23 -15.75
CA SER A 94 73.51 -22.63 -16.04
C SER A 94 72.63 -23.32 -15.02
N ASP A 95 72.51 -22.77 -13.81
CA ASP A 95 71.90 -23.43 -12.65
C ASP A 95 71.40 -22.33 -11.69
N ASN A 96 71.35 -22.63 -10.38
CA ASN A 96 70.78 -21.79 -9.33
C ASN A 96 71.70 -20.67 -8.80
N ALA A 97 71.13 -19.83 -7.92
CA ALA A 97 71.89 -18.94 -7.03
C ALA A 97 71.27 -18.91 -5.62
N PHE A 98 72.03 -19.38 -4.64
CA PHE A 98 71.66 -19.49 -3.22
C PHE A 98 72.49 -18.52 -2.37
N PHE A 99 71.82 -17.75 -1.49
CA PHE A 99 72.47 -16.78 -0.60
C PHE A 99 71.86 -16.69 0.81
N ASP A 100 72.68 -16.69 1.87
CA ASP A 100 72.18 -16.34 3.23
C ASP A 100 71.55 -14.92 3.22
N SER A 101 72.17 -13.95 2.53
CA SER A 101 71.64 -12.58 2.39
C SER A 101 72.39 -11.72 1.39
N LEU A 102 71.72 -10.70 0.85
CA LEU A 102 72.29 -9.69 -0.04
C LEU A 102 72.09 -8.28 0.55
N GLU A 103 73.17 -7.53 0.75
CA GLU A 103 73.16 -6.17 1.33
C GLU A 103 73.93 -5.18 0.44
N ALA A 104 73.26 -4.14 -0.10
CA ALA A 104 73.89 -3.14 -0.96
C ALA A 104 73.47 -1.69 -0.66
N ASP A 105 74.40 -0.74 -0.69
CA ASP A 105 74.01 0.70 -0.69
C ASP A 105 73.42 1.13 -2.05
N GLY A 106 73.75 0.42 -3.13
CA GLY A 106 73.27 0.64 -4.50
C GLY A 106 72.18 -0.34 -4.95
N ASP A 107 72.20 -0.67 -6.24
CA ASP A 107 71.24 -1.59 -6.87
C ASP A 107 71.65 -3.06 -6.66
N ILE A 108 70.72 -4.00 -6.87
CA ILE A 108 71.00 -5.44 -6.91
C ILE A 108 70.39 -6.02 -8.20
N ASP A 109 71.23 -6.57 -9.06
CA ASP A 109 70.82 -7.23 -10.31
C ASP A 109 71.14 -8.73 -10.24
N LEU A 110 70.10 -9.59 -10.33
CA LEU A 110 70.21 -11.04 -10.36
C LEU A 110 69.74 -11.57 -11.73
N LEU A 111 70.62 -12.28 -12.45
CA LEU A 111 70.30 -12.96 -13.70
C LEU A 111 70.64 -14.46 -13.58
N VAL A 112 69.63 -15.31 -13.43
CA VAL A 112 69.79 -16.70 -13.00
C VAL A 112 68.95 -17.64 -13.86
N ASN A 113 69.57 -18.68 -14.42
CA ASN A 113 68.90 -19.56 -15.37
C ASN A 113 67.86 -20.51 -14.72
N GLU A 114 68.02 -20.85 -13.43
CA GLU A 114 67.08 -21.70 -12.70
C GLU A 114 66.47 -20.98 -11.48
N LEU A 115 66.75 -21.42 -10.24
CA LEU A 115 66.16 -20.86 -9.02
C LEU A 115 67.04 -19.77 -8.40
N VAL A 116 66.41 -18.70 -7.91
CA VAL A 116 66.99 -17.76 -6.93
C VAL A 116 66.35 -18.02 -5.57
N ASP A 117 67.16 -18.18 -4.54
CA ASP A 117 66.71 -18.37 -3.15
C ASP A 117 67.65 -17.62 -2.19
N VAL A 118 67.10 -16.66 -1.45
CA VAL A 118 67.85 -15.72 -0.61
C VAL A 118 67.07 -15.43 0.67
N ASP A 119 67.58 -15.76 1.87
CA ASP A 119 66.78 -15.53 3.11
C ASP A 119 66.33 -14.06 3.22
N ALA A 120 67.24 -13.09 2.99
CA ALA A 120 66.89 -11.67 3.07
C ALA A 120 67.68 -10.76 2.10
N ILE A 121 66.98 -9.80 1.49
CA ILE A 121 67.55 -8.78 0.60
C ILE A 121 67.36 -7.38 1.20
N THR A 122 68.43 -6.59 1.31
CA THR A 122 68.39 -5.19 1.75
C THR A 122 69.21 -4.31 0.81
N LEU A 123 68.60 -3.26 0.26
CA LEU A 123 69.27 -2.39 -0.69
C LEU A 123 68.83 -0.92 -0.63
N GLY A 124 69.76 0.00 -0.90
CA GLY A 124 69.48 1.42 -1.06
C GLY A 124 68.90 1.81 -2.43
N GLY A 125 69.19 1.01 -3.46
CA GLY A 125 68.74 1.19 -4.84
C GLY A 125 67.56 0.29 -5.24
N ALA A 126 67.49 -0.06 -6.52
CA ALA A 126 66.48 -0.95 -7.09
C ALA A 126 66.96 -2.40 -7.19
N LEU A 127 66.02 -3.34 -7.07
CA LEU A 127 66.24 -4.77 -7.21
C LEU A 127 65.69 -5.20 -8.57
N THR A 128 66.52 -5.84 -9.39
CA THR A 128 66.13 -6.48 -10.64
C THR A 128 66.40 -7.99 -10.53
N VAL A 129 65.40 -8.83 -10.80
CA VAL A 129 65.56 -10.28 -10.85
C VAL A 129 64.98 -10.82 -12.16
N ASP A 130 65.77 -11.64 -12.85
CA ASP A 130 65.36 -12.48 -13.99
C ASP A 130 65.75 -13.93 -13.64
N ALA A 131 64.76 -14.76 -13.31
CA ALA A 131 64.94 -16.11 -12.79
C ALA A 131 64.14 -17.15 -13.60
N GLY A 132 64.81 -18.17 -14.15
CA GLY A 132 64.14 -19.12 -15.06
C GLY A 132 63.07 -20.00 -14.41
N LEU A 133 63.28 -20.50 -13.20
CA LEU A 133 62.40 -21.52 -12.56
C LEU A 133 61.75 -21.09 -11.24
N GLY A 134 62.18 -19.98 -10.63
CA GLY A 134 61.56 -19.47 -9.40
C GLY A 134 62.39 -18.39 -8.70
N PHE A 135 61.74 -17.64 -7.82
CA PHE A 135 62.38 -16.71 -6.88
C PHE A 135 61.80 -16.92 -5.48
N ALA A 136 62.65 -16.98 -4.45
CA ALA A 136 62.23 -17.06 -3.05
C ALA A 136 63.06 -16.15 -2.14
N THR A 137 62.39 -15.53 -1.16
CA THR A 137 62.98 -14.78 -0.03
C THR A 137 62.00 -14.67 1.12
N ASP A 138 62.49 -14.55 2.36
CA ASP A 138 61.68 -14.18 3.53
C ASP A 138 61.37 -12.67 3.54
N GLY A 139 62.10 -11.84 2.77
CA GLY A 139 61.76 -10.43 2.62
C GLY A 139 62.75 -9.56 1.85
N ILE A 140 62.26 -8.41 1.40
CA ILE A 140 63.00 -7.41 0.62
C ILE A 140 62.80 -6.02 1.22
N THR A 141 63.87 -5.28 1.45
CA THR A 141 63.82 -3.85 1.81
C THR A 141 64.60 -3.03 0.78
N ALA A 142 63.89 -2.40 -0.16
CA ALA A 142 64.47 -1.61 -1.25
C ALA A 142 64.22 -0.10 -1.08
N GLY A 143 65.26 0.71 -1.16
CA GLY A 143 65.13 2.17 -1.25
C GLY A 143 64.60 2.67 -2.61
N GLY A 144 64.77 1.86 -3.66
CA GLY A 144 64.20 2.03 -4.99
C GLY A 144 62.99 1.12 -5.25
N SER A 145 62.88 0.61 -6.48
CA SER A 145 61.82 -0.31 -6.89
C SER A 145 62.25 -1.77 -6.80
N ILE A 146 61.29 -2.68 -6.69
CA ILE A 146 61.47 -4.13 -6.84
C ILE A 146 60.87 -4.53 -8.18
N ALA A 147 61.65 -5.20 -9.04
CA ALA A 147 61.22 -5.75 -10.31
C ALA A 147 61.69 -7.21 -10.43
N ILE A 148 60.75 -8.15 -10.46
CA ILE A 148 61.01 -9.59 -10.50
C ILE A 148 60.27 -10.20 -11.68
N ALA A 149 61.00 -10.91 -12.55
CA ALA A 149 60.44 -11.76 -13.58
C ALA A 149 60.87 -13.21 -13.32
N SER A 150 59.89 -14.12 -13.25
CA SER A 150 60.14 -15.55 -13.08
C SER A 150 59.34 -16.41 -14.05
N GLY A 151 59.95 -17.51 -14.50
CA GLY A 151 59.23 -18.59 -15.21
C GLY A 151 58.46 -19.54 -14.27
N GLY A 152 58.67 -19.43 -12.96
CA GLY A 152 58.03 -20.25 -11.94
C GLY A 152 57.50 -19.41 -10.77
N PRO A 153 57.29 -20.01 -9.58
CA PRO A 153 56.71 -19.30 -8.45
C PRO A 153 57.63 -18.22 -7.88
N VAL A 154 57.02 -17.16 -7.34
CA VAL A 154 57.66 -16.01 -6.73
C VAL A 154 57.19 -15.88 -5.28
N PHE A 155 58.09 -16.08 -4.31
CA PHE A 155 57.83 -15.88 -2.89
C PHE A 155 58.56 -14.61 -2.44
N LEU A 156 57.80 -13.61 -1.95
CA LEU A 156 58.31 -12.28 -1.60
C LEU A 156 58.45 -12.02 -0.09
N GLY A 157 57.84 -12.86 0.75
CA GLY A 157 57.79 -12.69 2.20
C GLY A 157 57.28 -11.30 2.61
N ASP A 158 57.98 -10.65 3.54
CA ASP A 158 57.77 -9.24 3.88
C ASP A 158 58.58 -8.31 2.95
N SER A 159 57.93 -7.69 1.96
CA SER A 159 58.59 -6.91 0.92
C SER A 159 58.17 -5.43 0.87
N SER A 160 59.15 -4.53 0.86
CA SER A 160 58.94 -3.08 0.83
C SER A 160 59.84 -2.36 -0.17
N ALA A 161 59.25 -1.38 -0.88
CA ALA A 161 59.91 -0.60 -1.92
C ALA A 161 59.67 0.91 -1.75
N GLY A 162 60.74 1.69 -1.79
CA GLY A 162 60.70 3.15 -1.91
C GLY A 162 60.09 3.64 -3.23
N GLY A 163 60.04 2.79 -4.26
CA GLY A 163 59.41 3.01 -5.56
C GLY A 163 58.15 2.16 -5.75
N LEU A 164 58.18 1.31 -6.77
CA LEU A 164 57.13 0.33 -7.10
C LEU A 164 57.55 -1.10 -6.76
N ILE A 165 56.58 -2.01 -6.71
CA ILE A 165 56.78 -3.47 -6.73
C ILE A 165 56.13 -3.99 -8.02
N ASP A 166 56.90 -4.66 -8.87
CA ASP A 166 56.46 -5.30 -10.11
C ASP A 166 56.96 -6.75 -10.09
N ALA A 167 56.04 -7.71 -10.13
CA ALA A 167 56.35 -9.14 -10.06
C ALA A 167 55.53 -9.95 -11.08
N GLU A 168 56.23 -10.62 -11.98
CA GLU A 168 55.68 -11.63 -12.90
C GLU A 168 56.21 -13.01 -12.49
N GLY A 169 55.33 -13.99 -12.38
CA GLY A 169 55.68 -15.37 -12.01
C GLY A 169 54.56 -16.35 -12.39
N GLY A 170 54.82 -17.65 -12.29
CA GLY A 170 53.80 -18.68 -12.47
C GLY A 170 52.76 -18.71 -11.34
N GLU A 171 53.12 -18.20 -10.17
CA GLU A 171 52.35 -18.09 -8.92
C GLU A 171 53.06 -17.04 -8.06
N ILE A 172 52.33 -16.25 -7.27
CA ILE A 172 52.92 -15.20 -6.43
C ILE A 172 52.41 -15.33 -4.99
N ASN A 173 53.34 -15.43 -4.04
CA ASN A 173 53.08 -15.55 -2.61
C ASN A 173 53.79 -14.43 -1.82
N PHE A 174 53.12 -13.80 -0.87
CA PHE A 174 53.72 -12.78 0.02
C PHE A 174 53.04 -12.72 1.39
N ASP A 175 53.79 -12.30 2.42
CA ASP A 175 53.22 -12.03 3.75
C ASP A 175 52.73 -10.58 3.83
N THR A 176 53.58 -9.60 3.45
CA THR A 176 53.17 -8.19 3.30
C THR A 176 53.88 -7.50 2.13
N LEU A 177 53.17 -6.58 1.46
CA LEU A 177 53.73 -5.71 0.41
C LEU A 177 53.51 -4.23 0.72
N ALA A 178 54.58 -3.42 0.65
CA ALA A 178 54.50 -1.97 0.85
C ALA A 178 55.29 -1.19 -0.22
N ALA A 179 54.60 -0.43 -1.08
CA ALA A 179 55.21 0.40 -2.12
C ALA A 179 54.77 1.87 -2.01
N THR A 180 55.69 2.84 -2.11
CA THR A 180 55.29 4.27 -2.14
C THR A 180 54.67 4.71 -3.47
N GLY A 181 54.87 3.91 -4.53
CA GLY A 181 54.31 4.10 -5.86
C GLY A 181 53.12 3.18 -6.13
N THR A 182 53.39 2.02 -6.72
CA THR A 182 52.39 1.06 -7.22
C THR A 182 52.80 -0.37 -6.90
N ILE A 183 51.82 -1.27 -6.82
CA ILE A 183 52.04 -2.73 -6.81
C ILE A 183 51.43 -3.32 -8.09
N THR A 184 52.22 -4.07 -8.85
CA THR A 184 51.78 -4.80 -10.06
C THR A 184 52.17 -6.25 -9.91
N LEU A 185 51.17 -7.15 -9.91
CA LEU A 185 51.37 -8.59 -9.77
C LEU A 185 50.72 -9.33 -10.95
N ALA A 186 51.48 -10.22 -11.59
CA ALA A 186 51.02 -10.99 -12.74
C ALA A 186 51.35 -12.49 -12.56
N ALA A 187 50.35 -13.29 -12.18
CA ALA A 187 50.45 -14.74 -12.16
C ALA A 187 50.13 -15.32 -13.56
N VAL A 188 51.17 -15.67 -14.30
CA VAL A 188 51.13 -16.17 -15.68
C VAL A 188 51.91 -17.48 -15.75
N PRO A 189 51.23 -18.64 -15.77
CA PRO A 189 51.88 -19.94 -16.01
C PRO A 189 52.50 -19.99 -17.41
N ASN A 190 53.77 -19.61 -17.50
CA ASN A 190 54.49 -19.37 -18.76
C ASN A 190 55.49 -20.51 -19.09
N ASP A 191 55.94 -21.30 -18.11
CA ASP A 191 56.72 -22.53 -18.31
C ASP A 191 55.90 -23.81 -17.95
N PRO A 192 55.64 -24.73 -18.90
CA PRO A 192 54.96 -25.99 -18.62
C PRO A 192 55.78 -27.00 -17.81
N ASP A 193 57.10 -26.80 -17.65
CA ASP A 193 57.98 -27.65 -16.84
C ASP A 193 58.12 -27.13 -15.39
N ALA A 194 57.65 -25.90 -15.09
CA ALA A 194 57.56 -25.35 -13.73
C ALA A 194 56.13 -25.48 -13.17
N PRO A 195 55.88 -26.32 -12.13
CA PRO A 195 54.55 -26.44 -11.55
C PRO A 195 54.21 -25.22 -10.69
N SER A 196 53.20 -24.47 -11.10
CA SER A 196 52.61 -23.36 -10.34
C SER A 196 51.09 -23.51 -10.26
N SER A 197 50.45 -22.87 -9.27
CA SER A 197 48.98 -22.86 -9.19
C SER A 197 48.32 -21.88 -10.16
N GLY A 198 49.03 -20.81 -10.55
CA GLY A 198 48.46 -19.68 -11.28
C GLY A 198 47.83 -18.60 -10.38
N ASP A 199 47.94 -18.76 -9.06
CA ASP A 199 47.30 -17.88 -8.07
C ASP A 199 48.18 -16.70 -7.66
N ILE A 200 47.53 -15.69 -7.06
CA ILE A 200 48.17 -14.68 -6.22
C ILE A 200 47.61 -14.87 -4.80
N VAL A 201 48.46 -15.20 -3.84
CA VAL A 201 48.07 -15.39 -2.43
C VAL A 201 48.91 -14.46 -1.56
N GLY A 202 48.28 -13.78 -0.59
CA GLY A 202 49.07 -13.09 0.42
C GLY A 202 48.30 -12.37 1.51
N GLY A 203 49.04 -11.73 2.40
CA GLY A 203 48.48 -10.95 3.51
C GLY A 203 48.16 -9.51 3.14
N SER A 204 48.71 -8.56 3.90
CA SER A 204 48.40 -7.13 3.74
C SER A 204 49.15 -6.46 2.60
N THR A 205 48.50 -5.51 1.92
CA THR A 205 49.12 -4.70 0.86
C THR A 205 48.92 -3.20 1.09
N THR A 206 49.93 -2.41 0.76
CA THR A 206 49.87 -0.94 0.84
C THR A 206 50.60 -0.31 -0.34
N ALA A 207 49.87 0.46 -1.15
CA ALA A 207 50.41 1.20 -2.29
C ALA A 207 50.07 2.69 -2.21
N GLY A 208 50.97 3.53 -2.75
CA GLY A 208 50.74 4.96 -2.88
C GLY A 208 49.78 5.33 -4.02
N ALA A 209 49.81 6.62 -4.41
CA ALA A 209 48.79 7.23 -5.26
C ALA A 209 48.78 6.80 -6.74
N GLY A 210 49.56 5.77 -7.12
CA GLY A 210 49.54 5.20 -8.45
C GLY A 210 48.50 4.09 -8.60
N ALA A 211 48.12 3.79 -9.84
CA ALA A 211 47.24 2.64 -10.10
C ALA A 211 48.00 1.33 -9.87
N SER A 212 47.43 0.44 -9.06
CA SER A 212 47.95 -0.90 -8.77
C SER A 212 47.07 -1.96 -9.42
N SER A 213 47.64 -3.10 -9.82
CA SER A 213 46.90 -4.13 -10.55
C SER A 213 47.41 -5.54 -10.29
N PHE A 214 46.52 -6.44 -9.89
CA PHE A 214 46.83 -7.84 -9.59
C PHE A 214 46.05 -8.69 -10.59
N SER A 215 46.71 -9.61 -11.28
CA SER A 215 46.07 -10.38 -12.35
C SER A 215 46.58 -11.81 -12.42
N THR A 216 45.65 -12.75 -12.65
CA THR A 216 45.96 -14.16 -12.93
C THR A 216 45.50 -14.52 -14.33
N THR A 217 46.15 -15.53 -14.93
CA THR A 217 45.68 -16.11 -16.20
C THR A 217 44.70 -17.26 -15.97
N ASP A 218 45.03 -18.19 -15.06
CA ASP A 218 44.27 -19.43 -14.85
C ASP A 218 43.89 -19.69 -13.37
N GLY A 219 44.37 -18.88 -12.41
CA GLY A 219 44.15 -19.07 -10.96
C GLY A 219 43.26 -18.01 -10.28
N SER A 220 43.25 -18.03 -8.95
CA SER A 220 42.50 -17.14 -8.05
C SER A 220 43.38 -16.03 -7.44
N ILE A 221 42.74 -15.02 -6.85
CA ILE A 221 43.40 -14.03 -5.98
C ILE A 221 42.84 -14.19 -4.56
N ASP A 222 43.69 -14.50 -3.59
CA ASP A 222 43.33 -14.67 -2.16
C ASP A 222 44.18 -13.69 -1.32
N LEU A 223 43.55 -12.63 -0.82
CA LEU A 223 44.19 -11.63 0.05
C LEU A 223 43.62 -11.70 1.45
N SER A 224 44.35 -12.33 2.36
CA SER A 224 43.93 -12.58 3.74
C SER A 224 44.13 -11.39 4.68
N GLY A 225 44.46 -10.19 4.16
CA GLY A 225 44.71 -8.99 4.95
C GLY A 225 44.33 -7.70 4.21
N GLN A 226 44.29 -6.59 4.95
CA GLN A 226 43.91 -5.27 4.43
C GLN A 226 44.69 -4.88 3.16
N THR A 227 43.96 -4.32 2.19
CA THR A 227 44.52 -3.80 0.93
C THR A 227 44.23 -2.30 0.83
N LEU A 228 45.27 -1.48 1.02
CA LEU A 228 45.19 -0.02 1.02
C LEU A 228 45.93 0.56 -0.19
N VAL A 229 45.24 1.31 -1.05
CA VAL A 229 45.83 1.89 -2.27
C VAL A 229 45.40 3.35 -2.42
N ASP A 230 46.29 4.32 -2.18
CA ASP A 230 45.95 5.76 -2.35
C ASP A 230 45.51 6.09 -3.81
N GLY A 231 45.85 5.24 -4.78
CA GLY A 231 45.43 5.30 -6.18
C GLY A 231 44.20 4.43 -6.50
N SER A 232 44.14 3.91 -7.74
CA SER A 232 43.10 2.95 -8.17
C SER A 232 43.62 1.52 -8.08
N LEU A 233 42.73 0.54 -7.87
CA LEU A 233 43.07 -0.87 -7.82
C LEU A 233 42.26 -1.66 -8.87
N SER A 234 42.94 -2.57 -9.57
CA SER A 234 42.31 -3.56 -10.44
C SER A 234 42.72 -4.98 -10.05
N LEU A 235 41.75 -5.82 -9.72
CA LEU A 235 41.94 -7.25 -9.44
C LEU A 235 41.25 -8.06 -10.55
N LEU A 236 41.96 -8.99 -11.19
CA LEU A 236 41.42 -9.79 -12.29
C LEU A 236 41.83 -11.26 -12.20
N ALA A 237 40.89 -12.12 -11.78
CA ALA A 237 41.04 -13.57 -11.73
C ALA A 237 40.38 -14.25 -12.96
N ASN A 238 41.17 -14.50 -14.01
CA ASN A 238 40.64 -15.01 -15.30
C ASN A 238 40.31 -16.51 -15.30
N GLY A 239 40.73 -17.28 -14.28
CA GLY A 239 40.43 -18.71 -14.17
C GLY A 239 39.80 -19.16 -12.84
N GLY A 240 39.73 -18.26 -11.84
CA GLY A 240 39.27 -18.57 -10.49
C GLY A 240 38.46 -17.46 -9.83
N ASP A 241 38.53 -17.46 -8.50
CA ASP A 241 37.80 -16.58 -7.58
C ASP A 241 38.65 -15.37 -7.16
N VAL A 242 38.01 -14.37 -6.55
CA VAL A 242 38.68 -13.31 -5.78
C VAL A 242 38.13 -13.34 -4.36
N ASP A 243 38.98 -13.63 -3.36
CA ASP A 243 38.65 -13.64 -1.93
C ASP A 243 39.49 -12.58 -1.19
N LEU A 244 38.83 -11.73 -0.40
CA LEU A 244 39.41 -10.52 0.21
C LEU A 244 38.93 -10.39 1.66
N ALA A 245 39.76 -10.79 2.61
CA ALA A 245 39.33 -11.00 3.99
C ALA A 245 39.02 -9.73 4.79
N ASP A 246 39.51 -8.56 4.37
CA ASP A 246 39.46 -7.29 5.11
C ASP A 246 39.28 -6.11 4.15
N VAL A 247 39.10 -4.91 4.70
CA VAL A 247 38.82 -3.66 3.97
C VAL A 247 39.75 -3.47 2.77
N VAL A 248 39.16 -3.32 1.59
CA VAL A 248 39.83 -2.73 0.42
C VAL A 248 39.51 -1.25 0.38
N ASP A 249 40.47 -0.38 0.69
CA ASP A 249 40.29 1.08 0.63
C ASP A 249 41.14 1.70 -0.48
N THR A 250 40.48 2.42 -1.39
CA THR A 250 41.13 3.00 -2.56
C THR A 250 40.83 4.49 -2.71
N GLY A 251 41.87 5.31 -2.95
CA GLY A 251 41.69 6.75 -3.18
C GLY A 251 41.18 7.09 -4.58
N GLY A 252 41.28 6.15 -5.52
CA GLY A 252 40.75 6.19 -6.88
C GLY A 252 39.57 5.23 -7.07
N ALA A 253 39.51 4.56 -8.22
CA ALA A 253 38.47 3.57 -8.53
C ALA A 253 38.90 2.15 -8.11
N LEU A 254 37.92 1.32 -7.74
CA LEU A 254 38.08 -0.09 -7.45
C LEU A 254 37.41 -0.94 -8.53
N SER A 255 38.16 -1.84 -9.18
CA SER A 255 37.63 -2.76 -10.19
C SER A 255 38.05 -4.19 -9.88
N ILE A 256 37.06 -5.07 -9.70
CA ILE A 256 37.26 -6.49 -9.34
C ILE A 256 36.52 -7.35 -10.37
N GLY A 257 37.24 -8.26 -11.02
CA GLY A 257 36.67 -9.24 -11.95
C GLY A 257 37.13 -10.65 -11.64
N ALA A 258 36.20 -11.57 -11.45
CA ALA A 258 36.44 -13.00 -11.27
C ALA A 258 35.59 -13.81 -12.25
N THR A 259 36.15 -14.88 -12.80
CA THR A 259 35.34 -15.86 -13.56
C THR A 259 34.56 -16.81 -12.67
N GLY A 260 35.03 -17.01 -11.43
CA GLY A 260 34.29 -17.63 -10.33
C GLY A 260 33.54 -16.59 -9.48
N ALA A 261 33.65 -16.72 -8.16
CA ALA A 261 33.04 -15.83 -7.18
C ALA A 261 33.92 -14.61 -6.88
N VAL A 262 33.27 -13.53 -6.44
CA VAL A 262 33.94 -12.47 -5.66
C VAL A 262 33.38 -12.52 -4.25
N THR A 263 34.27 -12.64 -3.26
CA THR A 263 33.95 -12.55 -1.84
C THR A 263 34.83 -11.48 -1.23
N MET A 264 34.22 -10.57 -0.45
CA MET A 264 34.97 -9.64 0.39
C MET A 264 34.24 -9.37 1.70
N THR A 265 34.95 -8.89 2.71
CA THR A 265 34.30 -8.30 3.89
C THR A 265 33.77 -6.92 3.52
N ASP A 266 34.65 -5.93 3.34
CA ASP A 266 34.26 -4.53 3.10
C ASP A 266 35.04 -3.91 1.92
N GLY A 267 34.42 -2.99 1.18
CA GLY A 267 35.01 -2.27 0.05
C GLY A 267 34.77 -0.76 0.08
N SER A 268 35.81 0.03 -0.20
CA SER A 268 35.81 1.49 -0.23
C SER A 268 36.55 2.03 -1.46
N SER A 269 35.92 2.99 -2.13
CA SER A 269 36.45 3.64 -3.34
C SER A 269 36.19 5.14 -3.31
N GLY A 270 37.23 5.95 -3.52
CA GLY A 270 37.10 7.40 -3.70
C GLY A 270 36.52 7.80 -5.06
N GLY A 271 36.57 6.90 -6.04
CA GLY A 271 35.93 6.99 -7.36
C GLY A 271 34.87 5.90 -7.53
N ASP A 272 34.67 5.41 -8.76
CA ASP A 272 33.71 4.33 -9.05
C ASP A 272 34.16 2.96 -8.52
N LEU A 273 33.19 2.15 -8.07
CA LEU A 273 33.38 0.77 -7.62
C LEU A 273 32.67 -0.18 -8.60
N SER A 274 33.41 -1.14 -9.17
CA SER A 274 32.89 -2.11 -10.13
C SER A 274 33.31 -3.53 -9.78
N ILE A 275 32.33 -4.41 -9.53
CA ILE A 275 32.55 -5.82 -9.20
C ILE A 275 31.84 -6.71 -10.22
N SER A 276 32.53 -7.72 -10.74
CA SER A 276 31.95 -8.76 -11.58
C SER A 276 32.39 -10.14 -11.11
N GLY A 277 31.45 -10.94 -10.61
CA GLY A 277 31.65 -12.34 -10.25
C GLY A 277 30.88 -13.25 -11.20
N GLY A 278 31.60 -14.03 -12.00
CA GLY A 278 31.02 -14.97 -12.97
C GLY A 278 30.10 -16.04 -12.38
N THR A 279 30.23 -16.35 -11.08
CA THR A 279 29.25 -17.17 -10.34
C THR A 279 28.40 -16.34 -9.38
N SER A 280 29.01 -15.48 -8.57
CA SER A 280 28.33 -14.79 -7.45
C SER A 280 29.16 -13.64 -6.91
N VAL A 281 28.52 -12.70 -6.21
CA VAL A 281 29.18 -11.63 -5.44
C VAL A 281 28.67 -11.64 -4.00
N PHE A 282 29.58 -11.70 -3.04
CA PHE A 282 29.31 -11.63 -1.60
C PHE A 282 30.12 -10.48 -0.97
N ALA A 283 29.44 -9.58 -0.27
CA ALA A 283 30.08 -8.50 0.51
C ALA A 283 29.26 -8.15 1.76
N ASN A 284 29.86 -7.49 2.76
CA ASN A 284 29.09 -6.79 3.78
C ASN A 284 28.85 -5.35 3.31
N ASP A 285 29.85 -4.48 3.44
CA ASP A 285 29.70 -3.04 3.25
C ASP A 285 30.47 -2.58 2.01
N LEU A 286 29.78 -1.99 1.02
CA LEU A 286 30.40 -1.40 -0.17
C LEU A 286 30.11 0.09 -0.26
N SER A 287 31.17 0.89 -0.31
CA SER A 287 31.12 2.35 -0.37
C SER A 287 31.89 2.92 -1.57
N SER A 288 31.32 3.95 -2.19
CA SER A 288 31.84 4.57 -3.40
C SER A 288 31.62 6.09 -3.39
N GLY A 289 32.67 6.87 -3.63
CA GLY A 289 32.57 8.30 -3.90
C GLY A 289 31.98 8.62 -5.28
N GLY A 290 31.92 7.61 -6.16
CA GLY A 290 31.25 7.65 -7.46
C GLY A 290 30.06 6.69 -7.50
N THR A 291 29.98 5.92 -8.57
CA THR A 291 28.95 4.89 -8.81
C THR A 291 29.31 3.54 -8.19
N ILE A 292 28.32 2.67 -7.98
CA ILE A 292 28.50 1.24 -7.69
C ILE A 292 27.89 0.44 -8.84
N SER A 293 28.66 -0.48 -9.43
CA SER A 293 28.19 -1.42 -10.43
C SER A 293 28.58 -2.85 -10.06
N ILE A 294 27.59 -3.72 -9.85
CA ILE A 294 27.79 -5.12 -9.45
C ILE A 294 27.17 -6.04 -10.48
N SER A 295 27.90 -7.06 -10.93
CA SER A 295 27.39 -8.11 -11.80
C SER A 295 27.64 -9.49 -11.21
N GLY A 296 26.56 -10.25 -10.96
CA GLY A 296 26.58 -11.59 -10.40
C GLY A 296 26.11 -12.66 -11.39
N GLY A 297 26.74 -13.83 -11.34
CA GLY A 297 26.29 -15.04 -12.03
C GLY A 297 25.05 -15.69 -11.39
N THR A 298 24.87 -16.98 -11.65
CA THR A 298 23.69 -17.75 -11.19
C THR A 298 23.66 -18.04 -9.69
N GLY A 299 24.74 -17.73 -8.96
CA GLY A 299 24.80 -17.80 -7.49
C GLY A 299 24.27 -16.56 -6.80
N GLY A 300 23.97 -15.48 -7.56
CA GLY A 300 23.35 -14.27 -7.06
C GLY A 300 24.32 -13.17 -6.63
N VAL A 301 23.75 -12.12 -6.06
CA VAL A 301 24.45 -11.03 -5.36
C VAL A 301 23.85 -10.95 -3.97
N ASP A 302 24.70 -10.94 -2.94
CA ASP A 302 24.30 -10.81 -1.53
C ASP A 302 25.23 -9.78 -0.87
N VAL A 303 24.66 -8.62 -0.51
CA VAL A 303 25.38 -7.50 0.09
C VAL A 303 24.59 -6.97 1.27
N LEU A 304 25.23 -6.57 2.37
CA LEU A 304 24.53 -5.91 3.45
C LEU A 304 24.26 -4.45 3.09
N ASP A 305 25.29 -3.60 3.08
CA ASP A 305 25.14 -2.16 2.93
C ASP A 305 25.80 -1.62 1.65
N LEU A 306 25.06 -0.79 0.92
CA LEU A 306 25.51 -0.07 -0.29
C LEU A 306 25.40 1.44 -0.08
N ALA A 307 26.51 2.16 -0.27
CA ALA A 307 26.56 3.62 -0.16
C ALA A 307 27.34 4.24 -1.33
N ALA A 308 26.65 4.97 -2.22
CA ALA A 308 27.26 5.56 -3.41
C ALA A 308 27.08 7.09 -3.47
N GLY A 309 28.08 7.79 -4.02
CA GLY A 309 28.02 9.22 -4.35
C GLY A 309 27.30 9.54 -5.65
N GLY A 310 27.01 8.50 -6.45
CA GLY A 310 26.17 8.50 -7.65
C GLY A 310 25.41 7.18 -7.77
N ASP A 311 24.96 6.82 -8.97
CA ASP A 311 24.07 5.67 -9.21
C ASP A 311 24.60 4.32 -8.67
N ILE A 312 23.67 3.46 -8.23
CA ILE A 312 23.86 2.04 -7.88
C ILE A 312 23.18 1.18 -8.95
N SER A 313 23.89 0.21 -9.52
CA SER A 313 23.37 -0.71 -10.54
C SER A 313 23.84 -2.14 -10.26
N ILE A 314 22.89 -3.08 -10.21
CA ILE A 314 23.13 -4.49 -9.88
C ILE A 314 22.43 -5.39 -10.90
N ASP A 315 23.21 -6.20 -11.63
CA ASP A 315 22.70 -7.17 -12.60
C ASP A 315 23.06 -8.60 -12.15
N SER A 316 22.07 -9.47 -11.95
CA SER A 316 22.25 -10.83 -11.42
C SER A 316 21.54 -11.89 -12.26
N LEU A 317 22.23 -12.99 -12.56
CA LEU A 317 21.62 -14.20 -13.14
C LEU A 317 21.02 -15.15 -12.10
N GLY A 318 21.10 -14.80 -10.82
CA GLY A 318 20.41 -15.46 -9.71
C GLY A 318 19.52 -14.46 -8.97
N ALA A 319 19.46 -14.56 -7.64
CA ALA A 319 18.80 -13.60 -6.78
C ALA A 319 19.67 -12.35 -6.53
N ILE A 320 19.05 -11.30 -5.98
CA ILE A 320 19.73 -10.15 -5.37
C ILE A 320 19.22 -10.04 -3.93
N LEU A 321 20.12 -9.97 -2.94
CA LEU A 321 19.83 -9.68 -1.56
C LEU A 321 20.62 -8.45 -1.12
N ILE A 322 19.93 -7.50 -0.49
CA ILE A 322 20.47 -6.24 0.01
C ILE A 322 19.91 -6.00 1.41
N GLN A 323 20.71 -5.55 2.38
CA GLN A 323 20.14 -5.03 3.62
C GLN A 323 19.75 -3.55 3.46
N ASN A 324 20.70 -2.67 3.14
CA ASN A 324 20.42 -1.25 2.90
C ASN A 324 21.12 -0.73 1.64
N ALA A 325 20.48 0.15 0.88
CA ALA A 325 21.08 0.88 -0.21
C ALA A 325 20.76 2.38 -0.14
N THR A 326 21.80 3.22 -0.23
CA THR A 326 21.69 4.69 -0.15
C THR A 326 22.45 5.35 -1.31
N THR A 327 21.78 6.24 -2.05
CA THR A 327 22.40 6.98 -3.16
C THR A 327 21.68 8.30 -3.50
N PRO A 328 22.39 9.40 -3.79
CA PRO A 328 21.79 10.61 -4.36
C PRO A 328 21.51 10.48 -5.88
N GLY A 329 21.87 9.35 -6.48
CA GLY A 329 21.62 8.98 -7.87
C GLY A 329 20.43 8.04 -8.00
N ASN A 330 20.41 7.27 -9.08
CA ASN A 330 19.42 6.21 -9.31
C ASN A 330 19.85 4.90 -8.66
N PHE A 331 18.87 4.05 -8.33
CA PHE A 331 19.08 2.66 -7.96
C PHE A 331 18.44 1.75 -9.00
N SER A 332 19.17 0.75 -9.50
CA SER A 332 18.64 -0.26 -10.41
C SER A 332 19.11 -1.66 -10.01
N ALA A 333 18.16 -2.60 -9.88
CA ALA A 333 18.43 -4.00 -9.60
C ALA A 333 17.66 -4.91 -10.56
N GLN A 334 18.40 -5.72 -11.33
CA GLN A 334 17.85 -6.68 -12.29
C GLN A 334 18.27 -8.10 -11.89
N ALA A 335 17.30 -8.94 -11.54
CA ALA A 335 17.49 -10.33 -11.18
C ALA A 335 16.78 -11.28 -12.16
N VAL A 336 17.29 -12.51 -12.25
CA VAL A 336 16.53 -13.63 -12.81
C VAL A 336 15.65 -14.24 -11.72
N ASP A 337 16.18 -14.47 -10.52
CA ASP A 337 15.37 -14.90 -9.38
C ASP A 337 14.83 -13.67 -8.62
N GLY A 338 14.57 -13.80 -7.32
CA GLY A 338 13.96 -12.72 -6.52
C GLY A 338 14.91 -11.57 -6.18
N ILE A 339 14.32 -10.45 -5.75
CA ILE A 339 15.02 -9.29 -5.18
C ILE A 339 14.55 -9.10 -3.74
N GLY A 340 15.46 -9.30 -2.79
CA GLY A 340 15.26 -9.01 -1.37
C GLY A 340 15.94 -7.71 -0.97
N PHE A 341 15.24 -6.80 -0.29
CA PHE A 341 15.84 -5.58 0.28
C PHE A 341 15.32 -5.24 1.68
N GLY A 342 16.16 -4.68 2.56
CA GLY A 342 15.69 -4.02 3.78
C GLY A 342 15.19 -2.61 3.44
N LEU A 343 16.12 -1.69 3.25
CA LEU A 343 15.88 -0.29 2.87
C LEU A 343 16.53 0.04 1.52
N ILE A 344 15.80 0.73 0.65
CA ILE A 344 16.36 1.45 -0.50
C ILE A 344 15.97 2.93 -0.34
N GLU A 345 16.94 3.84 -0.25
CA GLU A 345 16.73 5.28 -0.13
C GLU A 345 17.50 6.00 -1.25
N THR A 346 16.79 6.74 -2.11
CA THR A 346 17.42 7.45 -3.24
C THR A 346 16.82 8.84 -3.51
N ASP A 347 17.65 9.83 -3.86
CA ASP A 347 17.15 11.10 -4.43
C ASP A 347 16.67 10.94 -5.90
N GLY A 348 17.09 9.86 -6.58
CA GLY A 348 16.81 9.58 -7.99
C GLY A 348 15.61 8.66 -8.21
N SER A 349 15.68 7.82 -9.25
CA SER A 349 14.67 6.80 -9.55
C SER A 349 15.11 5.41 -9.08
N VAL A 350 14.15 4.56 -8.71
CA VAL A 350 14.34 3.15 -8.37
C VAL A 350 13.73 2.28 -9.46
N ASP A 351 14.49 1.31 -9.97
CA ASP A 351 14.06 0.33 -10.98
C ASP A 351 14.38 -1.10 -10.49
N LEU A 352 13.35 -1.92 -10.29
CA LEU A 352 13.45 -3.29 -9.76
C LEU A 352 12.84 -4.29 -10.74
N VAL A 353 13.62 -5.24 -11.24
CA VAL A 353 13.14 -6.22 -12.24
C VAL A 353 13.49 -7.65 -11.84
N SER A 354 12.48 -8.50 -11.60
CA SER A 354 12.65 -9.96 -11.44
C SER A 354 12.02 -10.70 -12.62
N SER A 355 12.85 -11.32 -13.45
CA SER A 355 12.44 -11.80 -14.79
C SER A 355 12.16 -13.30 -14.91
N GLY A 356 12.58 -14.11 -13.93
CA GLY A 356 12.43 -15.57 -13.90
C GLY A 356 11.30 -16.08 -13.00
N GLY A 357 10.51 -15.17 -12.41
CA GLY A 357 9.38 -15.50 -11.52
C GLY A 357 9.74 -15.57 -10.03
N GLY A 358 10.82 -14.90 -9.60
CA GLY A 358 11.09 -14.66 -8.19
C GLY A 358 10.31 -13.46 -7.67
N ASP A 359 10.07 -13.40 -6.36
CA ASP A 359 9.35 -12.28 -5.75
C ASP A 359 10.26 -11.05 -5.59
N ILE A 360 9.66 -9.86 -5.57
CA ILE A 360 10.32 -8.63 -5.10
C ILE A 360 9.79 -8.37 -3.69
N THR A 361 10.65 -8.51 -2.67
CA THR A 361 10.27 -8.44 -1.26
C THR A 361 11.16 -7.48 -0.50
N GLY A 362 10.58 -6.58 0.28
CA GLY A 362 11.38 -5.78 1.20
C GLY A 362 10.62 -5.06 2.31
N VAL A 363 11.32 -4.22 3.06
CA VAL A 363 10.71 -3.41 4.12
C VAL A 363 10.33 -2.05 3.56
N PHE A 364 11.30 -1.24 3.13
CA PHE A 364 11.08 0.13 2.70
C PHE A 364 11.80 0.46 1.40
N VAL A 365 11.10 1.14 0.50
CA VAL A 365 11.68 1.78 -0.69
C VAL A 365 11.23 3.24 -0.74
N ASP A 366 12.18 4.17 -0.79
CA ASP A 366 11.97 5.61 -0.97
C ASP A 366 12.71 6.09 -2.22
N ALA A 367 11.94 6.52 -3.21
CA ALA A 367 12.45 7.06 -4.47
C ALA A 367 12.16 8.56 -4.56
N GLY A 368 13.18 9.40 -4.75
CA GLY A 368 13.00 10.84 -4.89
C GLY A 368 12.26 11.26 -6.17
N THR A 369 12.17 10.38 -7.18
CA THR A 369 11.52 10.68 -8.48
C THR A 369 10.57 9.62 -9.02
N ASN A 370 11.00 8.42 -9.42
CA ASN A 370 10.08 7.38 -9.89
C ASN A 370 10.44 6.05 -9.25
N LEU A 371 9.43 5.24 -8.96
CA LEU A 371 9.60 3.85 -8.62
C LEU A 371 8.99 3.02 -9.75
N THR A 372 9.78 2.12 -10.34
CA THR A 372 9.31 1.09 -11.26
C THR A 372 9.68 -0.27 -10.68
N ALA A 373 8.71 -1.16 -10.56
CA ALA A 373 8.94 -2.54 -10.15
C ALA A 373 8.19 -3.50 -11.09
N SER A 374 8.88 -4.51 -11.62
CA SER A 374 8.30 -5.51 -12.51
C SER A 374 8.74 -6.92 -12.11
N THR A 375 7.77 -7.80 -11.85
CA THR A 375 8.05 -9.18 -11.47
C THR A 375 7.02 -10.18 -11.99
N SER A 376 7.45 -11.40 -12.35
CA SER A 376 6.56 -12.55 -12.53
C SER A 376 6.30 -13.36 -11.24
N GLY A 377 6.87 -12.91 -10.12
CA GLY A 377 6.50 -13.28 -8.76
C GLY A 377 5.43 -12.33 -8.19
N ALA A 378 5.42 -12.19 -6.87
CA ALA A 378 4.67 -11.16 -6.14
C ALA A 378 5.56 -9.95 -5.80
N PHE A 379 4.95 -8.79 -5.58
CA PHE A 379 5.58 -7.62 -4.96
C PHE A 379 5.09 -7.46 -3.53
N ILE A 380 6.00 -7.43 -2.55
CA ILE A 380 5.67 -7.33 -1.11
C ILE A 380 6.56 -6.27 -0.47
N ALA A 381 5.98 -5.21 0.11
CA ALA A 381 6.70 -4.16 0.83
C ALA A 381 5.91 -3.67 2.05
N GLN A 382 6.58 -3.20 3.12
CA GLN A 382 5.88 -2.53 4.22
C GLN A 382 5.60 -1.07 3.87
N GLY A 383 6.57 -0.35 3.32
CA GLY A 383 6.37 1.03 2.85
C GLY A 383 6.95 1.28 1.47
N VAL A 384 6.13 1.91 0.63
CA VAL A 384 6.49 2.40 -0.70
C VAL A 384 6.31 3.91 -0.71
N PHE A 385 7.43 4.63 -0.73
CA PHE A 385 7.49 6.09 -0.71
C PHE A 385 8.06 6.60 -2.03
N ASN A 386 7.47 7.65 -2.57
CA ASN A 386 7.93 8.24 -3.82
C ASN A 386 7.69 9.75 -3.88
N GLY A 387 8.72 10.53 -4.19
CA GLY A 387 8.58 11.93 -4.56
C GLY A 387 8.24 12.89 -3.43
N PHE A 388 8.30 12.47 -2.15
CA PHE A 388 7.98 13.30 -0.98
C PHE A 388 8.80 14.61 -0.90
N ILE A 389 9.96 14.64 -1.55
CA ILE A 389 10.86 15.80 -1.65
C ILE A 389 10.68 16.58 -2.97
N SER A 390 10.25 15.92 -4.06
CA SER A 390 10.23 16.49 -5.42
C SER A 390 8.85 16.92 -5.93
N GLY A 391 7.77 16.36 -5.40
CA GLY A 391 6.39 16.67 -5.77
C GLY A 391 6.00 16.27 -7.20
N THR A 392 6.71 15.30 -7.81
CA THR A 392 6.52 14.95 -9.23
C THR A 392 6.59 13.44 -9.53
N GLY A 393 6.57 12.59 -8.51
CA GLY A 393 6.93 11.18 -8.68
C GLY A 393 5.80 10.21 -8.99
N PHE A 394 6.07 9.27 -9.91
CA PHE A 394 5.14 8.21 -10.32
C PHE A 394 5.62 6.83 -9.87
N THR A 395 4.72 6.05 -9.27
CA THR A 395 4.96 4.67 -8.82
C THR A 395 4.28 3.69 -9.76
N ASP A 396 5.04 2.85 -10.46
CA ASP A 396 4.54 1.81 -11.37
C ASP A 396 4.97 0.43 -10.87
N ILE A 397 4.03 -0.38 -10.39
CA ILE A 397 4.31 -1.72 -9.85
C ILE A 397 3.48 -2.74 -10.62
N SER A 398 4.17 -3.66 -11.29
CA SER A 398 3.58 -4.78 -12.00
C SER A 398 4.09 -6.11 -11.45
N ALA A 399 3.16 -6.97 -11.04
CA ALA A 399 3.43 -8.31 -10.53
C ALA A 399 2.52 -9.34 -11.23
N ASP A 400 2.91 -10.60 -11.31
CA ASP A 400 1.98 -11.66 -11.75
C ASP A 400 1.23 -12.27 -10.55
N ASN A 401 1.89 -12.55 -9.43
CA ASN A 401 1.30 -13.32 -8.31
C ASN A 401 0.70 -12.47 -7.18
N GLY A 402 0.65 -11.14 -7.33
CA GLY A 402 0.03 -10.23 -6.36
C GLY A 402 0.90 -9.04 -5.97
N ILE A 403 0.26 -8.00 -5.45
CA ILE A 403 0.89 -6.81 -4.88
C ILE A 403 0.36 -6.64 -3.46
N THR A 404 1.26 -6.57 -2.47
CA THR A 404 0.92 -6.31 -1.08
C THR A 404 1.83 -5.22 -0.54
N ILE A 405 1.22 -4.10 -0.15
CA ILE A 405 1.90 -2.94 0.42
C ILE A 405 1.18 -2.61 1.73
N SER A 406 1.88 -2.23 2.80
CA SER A 406 1.18 -1.69 3.97
C SER A 406 0.90 -0.19 3.80
N THR A 407 1.93 0.62 3.57
CA THR A 407 1.78 2.06 3.31
C THR A 407 2.29 2.45 1.93
N LEU A 408 1.47 3.16 1.15
CA LEU A 408 1.82 3.73 -0.15
C LEU A 408 1.74 5.26 -0.09
N ALA A 409 2.82 5.98 -0.44
CA ALA A 409 2.83 7.44 -0.44
C ALA A 409 3.56 8.06 -1.66
N GLY A 410 3.02 9.17 -2.18
CA GLY A 410 3.61 9.92 -3.29
C GLY A 410 2.62 10.80 -4.06
N GLN A 411 2.84 11.04 -5.37
CA GLN A 411 1.85 11.73 -6.20
C GLN A 411 0.83 10.76 -6.79
N ASP A 412 1.26 9.93 -7.74
CA ASP A 412 0.40 9.04 -8.53
C ASP A 412 0.95 7.62 -8.50
N ALA A 413 0.07 6.63 -8.53
CA ALA A 413 0.45 5.21 -8.48
C ALA A 413 -0.37 4.33 -9.44
N ASN A 414 0.28 3.32 -10.00
CA ASN A 414 -0.31 2.27 -10.82
C ASN A 414 0.15 0.90 -10.29
N LEU A 415 -0.82 0.07 -9.86
CA LEU A 415 -0.60 -1.24 -9.27
C LEU A 415 -1.31 -2.29 -10.13
N VAL A 416 -0.57 -3.10 -10.88
CA VAL A 416 -1.12 -4.09 -11.82
C VAL A 416 -0.65 -5.50 -11.48
N SER A 417 -1.57 -6.30 -10.96
CA SER A 417 -1.39 -7.72 -10.70
C SER A 417 -2.07 -8.58 -11.76
N GLY A 418 -1.29 -9.43 -12.45
CA GLY A 418 -1.77 -10.25 -13.57
C GLY A 418 -2.64 -11.46 -13.17
N ALA A 419 -2.37 -12.06 -12.01
CA ALA A 419 -3.02 -13.28 -11.52
C ALA A 419 -3.17 -13.37 -9.98
N GLY A 420 -2.75 -12.36 -9.21
CA GLY A 420 -2.99 -12.24 -7.77
C GLY A 420 -3.79 -10.99 -7.36
N ALA A 421 -4.01 -10.81 -6.07
CA ALA A 421 -4.69 -9.65 -5.51
C ALA A 421 -3.81 -8.39 -5.51
N VAL A 422 -4.42 -7.20 -5.43
CA VAL A 422 -3.76 -5.96 -5.03
C VAL A 422 -4.29 -5.55 -3.66
N SER A 423 -3.39 -5.35 -2.69
CA SER A 423 -3.72 -4.95 -1.33
C SER A 423 -2.84 -3.79 -0.89
N VAL A 424 -3.46 -2.70 -0.43
CA VAL A 424 -2.81 -1.68 0.40
C VAL A 424 -3.55 -1.61 1.74
N ASP A 425 -2.93 -2.15 2.79
CA ASP A 425 -3.66 -2.55 4.00
C ASP A 425 -3.60 -1.59 5.19
N THR A 426 -2.71 -0.58 5.17
CA THR A 426 -2.51 0.34 6.31
C THR A 426 -2.88 1.78 5.93
N ASP A 427 -2.23 2.38 4.93
CA ASP A 427 -2.57 3.75 4.48
C ASP A 427 -2.15 4.02 3.02
N ILE A 428 -2.87 4.93 2.37
CA ILE A 428 -2.57 5.47 1.04
C ILE A 428 -2.54 6.99 1.17
N ILE A 429 -1.37 7.58 0.96
CA ILE A 429 -1.10 9.02 1.06
C ILE A 429 -0.67 9.54 -0.32
N LEU A 430 -1.64 9.72 -1.21
CA LEU A 430 -1.41 10.17 -2.59
C LEU A 430 -1.98 11.57 -2.81
N ASP A 431 -1.15 12.48 -3.31
CA ASP A 431 -1.56 13.83 -3.76
C ASP A 431 -2.37 13.80 -5.07
N GLY A 432 -2.27 12.70 -5.82
CA GLY A 432 -2.88 12.46 -7.13
C GLY A 432 -3.80 11.25 -7.11
N SER A 433 -3.60 10.33 -8.04
CA SER A 433 -4.52 9.21 -8.31
C SER A 433 -3.86 7.83 -8.21
N LEU A 434 -4.65 6.85 -7.79
CA LEU A 434 -4.30 5.43 -7.79
C LEU A 434 -5.07 4.68 -8.89
N SER A 435 -4.36 3.90 -9.71
CA SER A 435 -4.97 2.84 -10.53
C SER A 435 -4.58 1.49 -9.96
N ALA A 436 -5.55 0.63 -9.66
CA ALA A 436 -5.32 -0.69 -9.07
C ALA A 436 -6.06 -1.78 -9.87
N GLN A 437 -5.34 -2.81 -10.32
CA GLN A 437 -5.89 -3.95 -11.05
C GLN A 437 -5.37 -5.28 -10.49
N GLY A 438 -6.25 -6.23 -10.18
CA GLY A 438 -5.87 -7.55 -9.67
C GLY A 438 -6.97 -8.61 -9.82
N THR A 439 -6.85 -9.76 -9.15
CA THR A 439 -7.95 -10.73 -9.00
C THR A 439 -9.03 -10.20 -8.06
N SER A 440 -8.59 -9.54 -6.99
CA SER A 440 -9.34 -8.70 -6.06
C SER A 440 -8.54 -7.42 -5.79
N VAL A 441 -9.20 -6.37 -5.29
CA VAL A 441 -8.57 -5.12 -4.88
C VAL A 441 -9.04 -4.76 -3.48
N PHE A 442 -8.11 -4.53 -2.54
CA PHE A 442 -8.38 -4.09 -1.17
C PHE A 442 -7.52 -2.86 -0.86
N LEU A 443 -8.14 -1.74 -0.47
CA LEU A 443 -7.45 -0.45 -0.30
C LEU A 443 -7.94 0.27 0.96
N GLN A 444 -7.02 0.65 1.86
CA GLN A 444 -7.31 1.48 3.03
C GLN A 444 -6.52 2.80 2.99
N SER A 445 -7.17 3.89 3.41
CA SER A 445 -6.55 5.22 3.57
C SER A 445 -7.08 5.96 4.80
N GLU A 446 -6.19 6.60 5.55
CA GLU A 446 -6.53 7.57 6.60
C GLU A 446 -6.79 8.99 6.05
N HIS A 447 -6.89 9.13 4.73
CA HIS A 447 -6.94 10.40 4.00
C HIS A 447 -8.04 10.41 2.93
N ASP A 448 -8.08 11.48 2.13
CA ASP A 448 -8.88 11.52 0.90
C ASP A 448 -8.19 10.65 -0.18
N LEU A 449 -8.97 9.89 -0.96
CA LEU A 449 -8.45 8.99 -2.00
C LEU A 449 -9.13 9.24 -3.35
N VAL A 450 -8.32 9.36 -4.42
CA VAL A 450 -8.79 9.37 -5.81
C VAL A 450 -8.31 8.08 -6.49
N VAL A 451 -9.24 7.23 -6.95
CA VAL A 451 -8.88 5.85 -7.33
C VAL A 451 -9.71 5.28 -8.47
N GLN A 452 -9.07 4.49 -9.34
CA GLN A 452 -9.68 3.57 -10.28
C GLN A 452 -9.35 2.13 -9.86
N ALA A 453 -10.35 1.25 -9.75
CA ALA A 453 -10.15 -0.11 -9.23
C ALA A 453 -10.81 -1.18 -10.12
N VAL A 454 -10.04 -2.20 -10.52
CA VAL A 454 -10.51 -3.28 -11.39
C VAL A 454 -10.14 -4.66 -10.82
N ALA A 455 -11.13 -5.40 -10.35
CA ALA A 455 -11.01 -6.81 -10.02
C ALA A 455 -11.34 -7.68 -11.25
N THR A 456 -10.59 -8.77 -11.44
CA THR A 456 -10.76 -9.69 -12.59
C THR A 456 -11.44 -11.01 -12.23
N VAL A 457 -11.59 -11.31 -10.93
CA VAL A 457 -12.18 -12.57 -10.44
C VAL A 457 -13.21 -12.31 -9.33
N ASP A 458 -12.80 -11.63 -8.26
CA ASP A 458 -13.61 -11.43 -7.05
C ASP A 458 -14.12 -9.97 -6.98
N GLY A 459 -13.95 -9.30 -5.83
CA GLY A 459 -14.48 -7.97 -5.55
C GLY A 459 -13.44 -6.85 -5.42
N VAL A 460 -13.96 -5.64 -5.24
CA VAL A 460 -13.21 -4.42 -4.88
C VAL A 460 -13.72 -3.93 -3.52
N GLU A 461 -12.83 -3.69 -2.58
CA GLU A 461 -13.13 -3.10 -1.27
C GLU A 461 -12.22 -1.90 -1.01
N ILE A 462 -12.82 -0.75 -0.72
CA ILE A 462 -12.11 0.52 -0.52
C ILE A 462 -12.67 1.21 0.73
N GLY A 463 -11.79 1.53 1.67
CA GLY A 463 -12.11 2.27 2.88
C GLY A 463 -11.26 3.54 3.00
N THR A 464 -11.91 4.70 3.16
CA THR A 464 -11.26 5.98 3.48
C THR A 464 -11.84 6.56 4.76
N THR A 465 -11.02 7.21 5.59
CA THR A 465 -11.54 8.07 6.66
C THR A 465 -11.88 9.48 6.16
N GLY A 466 -11.29 9.89 5.04
CA GLY A 466 -11.63 11.10 4.28
C GLY A 466 -12.63 10.83 3.16
N ASN A 467 -12.61 11.69 2.15
CA ASN A 467 -13.45 11.60 0.94
C ASN A 467 -12.93 10.54 -0.04
N LEU A 468 -13.83 9.90 -0.80
CA LEU A 468 -13.48 8.92 -1.82
C LEU A 468 -13.99 9.38 -3.20
N SER A 469 -13.09 9.53 -4.17
CA SER A 469 -13.42 9.84 -5.57
C SER A 469 -13.07 8.66 -6.47
N MET A 470 -14.10 7.97 -6.96
CA MET A 470 -13.96 6.86 -7.91
C MET A 470 -13.83 7.38 -9.35
N LEU A 471 -12.69 7.10 -9.99
CA LEU A 471 -12.41 7.29 -11.42
C LEU A 471 -12.79 6.03 -12.25
N GLY A 472 -13.76 5.26 -11.76
CA GLY A 472 -14.26 4.03 -12.38
C GLY A 472 -13.94 2.77 -11.57
N GLY A 473 -14.89 1.83 -11.58
CA GLY A 473 -14.82 0.58 -10.82
C GLY A 473 -15.37 -0.60 -11.62
N SER A 474 -14.72 -1.75 -11.59
CA SER A 474 -15.29 -2.97 -12.19
C SER A 474 -14.88 -4.23 -11.45
N ALA A 475 -15.85 -5.09 -11.12
CA ALA A 475 -15.63 -6.37 -10.46
C ALA A 475 -16.67 -7.42 -10.91
N PRO A 476 -16.30 -8.70 -11.13
CA PRO A 476 -17.27 -9.78 -11.28
C PRO A 476 -18.02 -10.12 -9.99
N GLY A 477 -17.43 -9.82 -8.84
CA GLY A 477 -18.06 -9.89 -7.52
C GLY A 477 -18.61 -8.55 -7.04
N ASP A 478 -18.50 -8.33 -5.74
CA ASP A 478 -19.01 -7.14 -5.06
C ASP A 478 -18.05 -5.94 -5.18
N ILE A 479 -18.60 -4.72 -5.11
CA ILE A 479 -17.83 -3.48 -4.92
C ILE A 479 -18.33 -2.81 -3.64
N LEU A 480 -17.45 -2.67 -2.65
CA LEU A 480 -17.74 -2.11 -1.34
C LEU A 480 -16.94 -0.81 -1.16
N LEU A 481 -17.64 0.34 -1.15
CA LEU A 481 -17.03 1.66 -1.02
C LEU A 481 -17.47 2.29 0.30
N ASN A 482 -16.51 2.56 1.19
CA ASN A 482 -16.74 3.18 2.49
C ASN A 482 -15.94 4.48 2.59
N ALA A 483 -16.61 5.61 2.73
CA ALA A 483 -16.02 6.93 2.88
C ALA A 483 -16.41 7.58 4.21
N GLY A 484 -15.41 7.98 5.00
CA GLY A 484 -15.61 8.75 6.21
C GLY A 484 -16.07 10.19 5.94
N GLY A 485 -15.89 10.69 4.72
CA GLY A 485 -16.44 11.96 4.21
C GLY A 485 -17.50 11.75 3.12
N ASP A 486 -17.32 12.44 2.00
CA ASP A 486 -18.15 12.33 0.79
C ASP A 486 -17.64 11.20 -0.15
N LEU A 487 -18.53 10.64 -0.98
CA LEU A 487 -18.24 9.63 -1.99
C LEU A 487 -18.71 10.11 -3.38
N SER A 488 -17.79 10.36 -4.31
CA SER A 488 -18.09 10.76 -5.69
C SER A 488 -17.77 9.65 -6.70
N LEU A 489 -18.72 9.31 -7.57
CA LEU A 489 -18.57 8.38 -8.68
C LEU A 489 -18.46 9.14 -10.00
N LEU A 490 -17.22 9.36 -10.46
CA LEU A 490 -16.89 10.22 -11.60
C LEU A 490 -16.81 9.48 -12.95
N ASP A 491 -16.76 8.14 -12.92
CA ASP A 491 -16.84 7.25 -14.08
C ASP A 491 -17.55 5.93 -13.68
N ASP A 492 -17.92 5.12 -14.67
CA ASP A 492 -18.76 3.93 -14.48
C ASP A 492 -18.20 2.97 -13.40
N THR A 493 -19.05 2.61 -12.44
CA THR A 493 -18.75 1.69 -11.32
C THR A 493 -19.72 0.51 -11.37
N VAL A 494 -19.22 -0.66 -11.79
CA VAL A 494 -20.03 -1.84 -12.15
C VAL A 494 -19.61 -3.08 -11.37
N ALA A 495 -20.44 -3.47 -10.40
CA ALA A 495 -20.35 -4.72 -9.66
C ALA A 495 -21.14 -5.84 -10.36
N GLY A 496 -20.62 -7.07 -10.35
CA GLY A 496 -21.35 -8.27 -10.74
C GLY A 496 -22.20 -8.87 -9.61
N GLY A 497 -21.95 -8.44 -8.37
CA GLY A 497 -22.74 -8.73 -7.18
C GLY A 497 -23.35 -7.48 -6.56
N ILE A 498 -23.02 -7.21 -5.29
CA ILE A 498 -23.47 -6.04 -4.53
C ILE A 498 -22.62 -4.81 -4.89
N LEU A 499 -23.26 -3.65 -5.05
CA LEU A 499 -22.60 -2.34 -5.01
C LEU A 499 -23.02 -1.61 -3.73
N LEU A 500 -22.13 -1.52 -2.75
CA LEU A 500 -22.33 -0.75 -1.53
C LEU A 500 -21.68 0.63 -1.66
N LEU A 501 -22.49 1.67 -1.52
CA LEU A 501 -22.07 3.07 -1.50
C LEU A 501 -22.32 3.62 -0.09
N ASN A 502 -21.31 3.62 0.76
CA ASN A 502 -21.42 4.06 2.15
C ASN A 502 -20.58 5.32 2.37
N ALA A 503 -21.22 6.45 2.63
CA ALA A 503 -20.58 7.73 2.95
C ALA A 503 -21.22 8.34 4.20
N THR A 504 -20.44 9.03 5.03
CA THR A 504 -21.06 9.82 6.12
C THR A 504 -21.64 11.15 5.61
N GLY A 505 -21.08 11.68 4.52
CA GLY A 505 -21.51 12.93 3.87
C GLY A 505 -22.42 12.68 2.68
N LEU A 506 -22.08 13.28 1.55
CA LEU A 506 -22.78 13.17 0.26
C LEU A 506 -22.36 11.91 -0.51
N VAL A 507 -23.32 11.24 -1.15
CA VAL A 507 -23.04 10.34 -2.30
C VAL A 507 -23.37 11.07 -3.59
N ASP A 508 -22.37 11.34 -4.40
CA ASP A 508 -22.46 12.07 -5.67
C ASP A 508 -22.23 11.11 -6.86
N VAL A 509 -23.21 10.99 -7.75
CA VAL A 509 -23.22 10.01 -8.85
C VAL A 509 -23.28 10.74 -10.19
N GLU A 510 -22.13 10.92 -10.84
CA GLU A 510 -22.00 11.61 -12.13
C GLU A 510 -21.93 10.63 -13.34
N ALA A 511 -21.79 9.33 -13.07
CA ALA A 511 -21.71 8.24 -14.05
C ALA A 511 -22.61 7.04 -13.67
N LEU A 512 -22.46 5.88 -14.32
CA LEU A 512 -23.27 4.69 -13.98
C LEU A 512 -22.78 4.00 -12.70
N ALA A 513 -23.63 3.95 -11.68
CA ALA A 513 -23.49 3.07 -10.52
C ALA A 513 -24.37 1.81 -10.75
N ASN A 514 -23.77 0.64 -11.00
CA ASN A 514 -24.51 -0.58 -11.31
C ASN A 514 -24.07 -1.78 -10.47
N GLY A 515 -25.05 -2.59 -10.07
CA GLY A 515 -24.89 -3.83 -9.32
C GLY A 515 -26.15 -4.68 -9.44
N VAL A 516 -26.09 -5.94 -9.03
CA VAL A 516 -27.27 -6.81 -8.90
C VAL A 516 -28.14 -6.36 -7.71
N THR A 517 -27.50 -5.96 -6.63
CA THR A 517 -28.10 -5.22 -5.51
C THR A 517 -27.27 -3.96 -5.30
N ILE A 518 -27.92 -2.83 -5.06
CA ILE A 518 -27.26 -1.55 -4.77
C ILE A 518 -27.79 -1.07 -3.42
N ASP A 519 -26.89 -0.83 -2.47
CA ASP A 519 -27.24 -0.26 -1.17
C ASP A 519 -26.47 1.06 -0.98
N VAL A 520 -27.20 2.12 -0.68
CA VAL A 520 -26.67 3.48 -0.49
C VAL A 520 -26.93 3.92 0.94
N PHE A 521 -25.89 4.41 1.62
CA PHE A 521 -25.94 5.02 2.94
C PHE A 521 -25.26 6.38 2.85
N SER A 522 -26.00 7.47 3.11
CA SER A 522 -25.46 8.83 3.04
C SER A 522 -26.30 9.85 3.81
N SER A 523 -25.68 10.96 4.23
CA SER A 523 -26.43 12.12 4.77
C SER A 523 -27.24 12.83 3.69
N ASP A 524 -26.80 12.77 2.43
CA ASP A 524 -27.50 13.32 1.28
C ASP A 524 -27.09 12.56 0.01
N ILE A 525 -27.83 12.70 -1.09
CA ILE A 525 -27.46 12.14 -2.40
C ILE A 525 -27.52 13.22 -3.48
N THR A 526 -26.71 13.06 -4.52
CA THR A 526 -26.89 13.81 -5.78
C THR A 526 -26.71 12.85 -6.94
N ILE A 527 -27.65 12.83 -7.88
CA ILE A 527 -27.52 12.05 -9.12
C ILE A 527 -27.42 13.03 -10.29
N GLY A 528 -26.18 13.28 -10.73
CA GLY A 528 -25.86 14.22 -11.79
C GLY A 528 -26.57 13.90 -13.12
N SER A 529 -26.59 14.88 -14.03
CA SER A 529 -27.35 14.77 -15.29
C SER A 529 -26.83 13.69 -16.26
N THR A 530 -25.63 13.15 -16.01
CA THR A 530 -25.03 12.01 -16.70
C THR A 530 -25.00 10.73 -15.86
N GLY A 531 -25.33 10.82 -14.57
CA GLY A 531 -25.35 9.70 -13.64
C GLY A 531 -26.55 8.79 -13.84
N ALA A 532 -26.45 7.57 -13.31
CA ALA A 532 -27.56 6.63 -13.19
C ALA A 532 -27.30 5.63 -12.06
N VAL A 533 -28.34 5.25 -11.33
CA VAL A 533 -28.24 4.22 -10.27
C VAL A 533 -29.04 3.00 -10.69
N GLY A 534 -28.34 1.95 -11.11
CA GLY A 534 -28.88 0.67 -11.56
C GLY A 534 -29.30 0.61 -13.03
N GLN A 535 -29.60 -0.60 -13.49
CA GLN A 535 -30.16 -0.89 -14.81
C GLN A 535 -31.24 -1.97 -14.71
N SER A 536 -32.39 -1.78 -15.35
CA SER A 536 -33.55 -2.67 -15.17
C SER A 536 -33.37 -4.10 -15.72
N ASP A 537 -32.30 -4.39 -16.45
CA ASP A 537 -31.94 -5.74 -16.92
C ASP A 537 -30.89 -6.45 -16.04
N THR A 538 -30.28 -5.74 -15.10
CA THR A 538 -29.14 -6.18 -14.29
C THR A 538 -29.42 -6.06 -12.78
N THR A 539 -29.90 -4.91 -12.35
CA THR A 539 -30.22 -4.60 -10.95
C THR A 539 -31.56 -5.19 -10.56
N GLN A 540 -31.59 -5.95 -9.46
CA GLN A 540 -32.82 -6.52 -8.87
C GLN A 540 -33.33 -5.66 -7.71
N SER A 541 -32.46 -5.07 -6.90
CA SER A 541 -32.86 -4.26 -5.75
C SER A 541 -31.97 -3.05 -5.56
N ILE A 542 -32.58 -1.92 -5.18
CA ILE A 542 -31.88 -0.72 -4.75
C ILE A 542 -32.43 -0.31 -3.37
N THR A 543 -31.54 -0.05 -2.41
CA THR A 543 -31.89 0.46 -1.07
C THR A 543 -31.21 1.81 -0.86
N PHE A 544 -31.97 2.84 -0.49
CA PHE A 544 -31.43 4.12 -0.01
C PHE A 544 -31.68 4.23 1.49
N ASN A 545 -30.65 4.54 2.27
CA ASN A 545 -30.70 4.72 3.72
C ASN A 545 -30.23 6.14 4.03
N ALA A 546 -31.17 7.03 4.32
CA ALA A 546 -30.88 8.43 4.61
C ALA A 546 -30.38 8.60 6.05
N LEU A 547 -29.16 9.11 6.23
CA LEU A 547 -28.50 9.31 7.53
C LEU A 547 -28.72 10.72 8.12
N ALA A 548 -29.59 11.52 7.51
CA ALA A 548 -29.89 12.90 7.89
C ALA A 548 -30.71 13.01 9.20
N SER A 549 -31.48 14.09 9.37
CA SER A 549 -32.48 14.21 10.46
C SER A 549 -33.93 14.26 9.96
N GLU A 550 -34.10 14.39 8.65
CA GLU A 550 -35.34 14.50 7.89
C GLU A 550 -34.99 14.16 6.43
N ALA A 551 -35.95 13.64 5.66
CA ALA A 551 -35.77 13.34 4.25
C ALA A 551 -36.93 13.89 3.39
N VAL A 552 -36.64 14.12 2.11
CA VAL A 552 -37.62 14.48 1.07
C VAL A 552 -37.42 13.56 -0.14
N LEU A 553 -38.53 13.00 -0.64
CA LEU A 553 -38.56 12.15 -1.84
C LEU A 553 -39.47 12.78 -2.91
N GLY A 554 -38.93 13.00 -4.10
CA GLY A 554 -39.59 13.73 -5.19
C GLY A 554 -39.49 15.25 -5.04
N GLY A 555 -40.34 15.97 -5.78
CA GLY A 555 -40.31 17.43 -5.86
C GLY A 555 -39.28 17.95 -6.85
N ALA A 556 -38.91 19.23 -6.71
CA ALA A 556 -37.91 19.90 -7.54
C ALA A 556 -36.61 20.10 -6.74
N GLY A 557 -35.48 19.68 -7.30
CA GLY A 557 -34.20 19.67 -6.58
C GLY A 557 -33.70 21.00 -6.03
N GLY A 558 -32.96 20.89 -4.92
CA GLY A 558 -32.38 22.01 -4.20
C GLY A 558 -33.45 22.86 -3.51
N THR A 559 -34.60 22.26 -3.18
CA THR A 559 -35.66 22.93 -2.40
C THR A 559 -35.66 22.53 -0.93
N ALA A 560 -35.00 21.41 -0.59
CA ALA A 560 -34.82 21.01 0.79
C ALA A 560 -33.94 22.00 1.59
N ALA A 561 -34.05 21.95 2.91
CA ALA A 561 -33.18 22.72 3.80
C ALA A 561 -31.81 22.04 3.92
N THR A 562 -30.75 22.81 4.13
CA THR A 562 -29.39 22.25 4.33
C THR A 562 -29.36 21.29 5.51
N GLY A 563 -28.98 20.02 5.27
CA GLY A 563 -28.98 18.95 6.27
C GLY A 563 -30.24 18.07 6.30
N VAL A 564 -31.10 18.21 5.29
CA VAL A 564 -32.18 17.28 4.94
C VAL A 564 -31.68 16.45 3.74
N TYR A 565 -31.98 15.15 3.73
CA TYR A 565 -31.67 14.28 2.58
C TYR A 565 -32.69 14.58 1.46
N GLU A 566 -32.25 14.96 0.28
CA GLU A 566 -33.12 15.20 -0.89
C GLU A 566 -32.85 14.11 -1.95
N LEU A 567 -33.88 13.42 -2.43
CA LEU A 567 -33.82 12.63 -3.66
C LEU A 567 -34.95 13.11 -4.57
N ASP A 568 -34.64 14.06 -5.45
CA ASP A 568 -35.64 14.79 -6.21
C ASP A 568 -36.27 13.94 -7.34
N ASN A 569 -37.30 14.44 -8.01
CA ASN A 569 -37.99 13.69 -9.06
C ASN A 569 -37.17 13.50 -10.36
N ASP A 570 -36.28 14.44 -10.69
CA ASP A 570 -35.36 14.37 -11.82
C ASP A 570 -34.24 13.35 -11.54
N GLU A 571 -33.71 13.33 -10.32
CA GLU A 571 -32.75 12.35 -9.83
C GLU A 571 -33.36 10.94 -9.71
N PHE A 572 -34.54 10.82 -9.12
CA PHE A 572 -35.27 9.56 -9.03
C PHE A 572 -35.55 8.99 -10.43
N SER A 573 -35.76 9.84 -11.45
CA SER A 573 -35.91 9.39 -12.85
C SER A 573 -34.67 8.68 -13.42
N ARG A 574 -33.50 8.84 -12.79
CA ARG A 574 -32.21 8.18 -13.10
C ARG A 574 -31.92 6.95 -12.24
N VAL A 575 -32.78 6.63 -11.27
CA VAL A 575 -32.77 5.37 -10.50
C VAL A 575 -33.50 4.29 -11.31
N SER A 576 -32.96 3.07 -11.39
CA SER A 576 -33.48 2.02 -12.29
C SER A 576 -33.27 0.60 -11.77
N SER A 577 -34.35 -0.04 -11.33
CA SER A 577 -34.37 -1.44 -10.88
C SER A 577 -35.23 -2.31 -11.80
N GLY A 578 -34.90 -3.59 -11.92
CA GLY A 578 -35.66 -4.63 -12.61
C GLY A 578 -36.72 -5.31 -11.74
N ASP A 579 -36.64 -5.12 -10.42
CA ASP A 579 -37.64 -5.56 -9.43
C ASP A 579 -37.95 -4.42 -8.44
N GLY A 580 -37.29 -4.33 -7.28
CA GLY A 580 -37.67 -3.38 -6.21
C GLY A 580 -36.77 -2.15 -6.06
N VAL A 581 -37.34 -1.07 -5.49
CA VAL A 581 -36.60 0.06 -4.89
C VAL A 581 -37.15 0.30 -3.49
N THR A 582 -36.27 0.41 -2.49
CA THR A 582 -36.62 0.73 -1.11
C THR A 582 -35.95 2.03 -0.69
N PHE A 583 -36.72 2.96 -0.13
CA PHE A 583 -36.23 4.15 0.53
C PHE A 583 -36.48 4.03 2.04
N ILE A 584 -35.44 4.20 2.84
CA ILE A 584 -35.49 4.18 4.31
C ILE A 584 -35.02 5.56 4.79
N ALA A 585 -35.93 6.31 5.39
CA ALA A 585 -35.62 7.53 6.11
C ALA A 585 -35.09 7.16 7.49
N GLY A 586 -33.77 7.19 7.64
CA GLY A 586 -33.04 6.72 8.81
C GLY A 586 -32.51 5.30 8.67
N ASP A 587 -32.16 4.73 9.81
CA ASP A 587 -31.65 3.37 9.94
C ASP A 587 -32.53 2.63 10.96
N THR A 588 -32.81 1.35 10.68
CA THR A 588 -33.65 0.52 11.54
C THR A 588 -33.04 0.23 12.92
N ASP A 589 -31.71 0.35 13.07
CA ASP A 589 -31.01 0.09 14.33
C ASP A 589 -30.84 1.36 15.19
N THR A 590 -30.54 2.52 14.59
CA THR A 590 -30.40 3.80 15.30
C THR A 590 -31.69 4.62 15.42
N GLY A 591 -32.64 4.45 14.49
CA GLY A 591 -33.96 5.05 14.51
C GLY A 591 -34.39 5.61 13.15
N LEU A 592 -35.67 5.40 12.81
CA LEU A 592 -36.29 6.03 11.64
C LEU A 592 -36.55 7.53 11.88
N MET A 593 -36.58 8.32 10.81
CA MET A 593 -36.81 9.78 10.81
C MET A 593 -38.02 10.16 9.94
N PRO A 594 -38.59 11.38 10.07
CA PRO A 594 -39.72 11.78 9.25
C PRO A 594 -39.32 11.98 7.78
N LEU A 595 -40.27 11.73 6.89
CA LEU A 595 -40.13 11.84 5.44
C LEU A 595 -41.28 12.64 4.84
N THR A 596 -40.97 13.59 3.96
CA THR A 596 -41.95 14.20 3.05
C THR A 596 -41.89 13.55 1.67
N ILE A 597 -43.05 13.20 1.10
CA ILE A 597 -43.18 12.82 -0.32
C ILE A 597 -43.87 13.97 -1.07
N ASP A 598 -43.15 14.59 -2.00
CA ASP A 598 -43.66 15.68 -2.84
C ASP A 598 -44.09 15.16 -4.24
N GLU A 599 -43.73 15.83 -5.34
CA GLU A 599 -44.04 15.34 -6.70
C GLU A 599 -43.12 14.16 -7.07
N LEU A 600 -43.62 12.92 -7.02
CA LEU A 600 -42.86 11.71 -7.31
C LEU A 600 -43.48 10.95 -8.49
N THR A 601 -42.73 10.81 -9.58
CA THR A 601 -43.12 10.05 -10.77
C THR A 601 -42.30 8.78 -10.89
N VAL A 602 -42.97 7.64 -10.84
CA VAL A 602 -42.37 6.30 -10.90
C VAL A 602 -42.82 5.61 -12.17
N LEU A 603 -41.88 5.04 -12.92
CA LEU A 603 -42.13 4.24 -14.11
C LEU A 603 -41.87 2.76 -13.80
N ALA A 604 -42.93 1.94 -13.75
CA ALA A 604 -42.80 0.50 -13.69
C ALA A 604 -42.53 -0.08 -15.09
N LYS A 605 -41.60 -1.04 -15.21
CA LYS A 605 -41.19 -1.58 -16.52
C LYS A 605 -40.67 -3.01 -16.44
N GLY A 606 -40.79 -3.78 -17.53
CA GLY A 606 -40.23 -5.13 -17.57
C GLY A 606 -38.73 -5.09 -17.88
N SER A 607 -37.94 -5.96 -17.25
CA SER A 607 -36.50 -6.14 -17.51
C SER A 607 -36.14 -6.55 -18.94
N THR A 608 -37.14 -6.85 -19.79
CA THR A 608 -36.97 -7.18 -21.21
C THR A 608 -37.49 -6.09 -22.17
N ASP A 609 -38.03 -4.99 -21.63
CA ASP A 609 -38.51 -3.85 -22.41
C ASP A 609 -37.34 -2.95 -22.83
N ALA A 610 -37.55 -2.11 -23.85
CA ALA A 610 -36.49 -1.26 -24.37
C ALA A 610 -36.23 -0.04 -23.45
N GLY A 611 -35.07 -0.03 -22.79
CA GLY A 611 -34.61 1.01 -21.86
C GLY A 611 -35.18 0.85 -20.45
N ASN A 612 -34.67 1.62 -19.49
CA ASN A 612 -34.96 1.41 -18.08
C ASN A 612 -36.35 1.88 -17.62
N GLY A 613 -36.73 1.46 -16.41
CA GLY A 613 -37.77 2.00 -15.55
C GLY A 613 -37.30 1.93 -14.09
N ASN A 614 -37.94 2.68 -13.19
CA ASN A 614 -37.50 2.80 -11.80
C ASN A 614 -37.68 1.50 -11.02
N ILE A 615 -38.78 0.78 -11.27
CA ILE A 615 -39.11 -0.51 -10.67
C ILE A 615 -39.57 -1.52 -11.74
N GLY A 616 -39.54 -2.80 -11.38
CA GLY A 616 -40.11 -3.88 -12.18
C GLY A 616 -41.64 -3.77 -12.35
N GLN A 617 -42.19 -4.33 -13.42
CA GLN A 617 -43.65 -4.44 -13.62
C GLN A 617 -44.37 -5.29 -12.56
N SER A 618 -43.66 -6.16 -11.85
CA SER A 618 -44.14 -6.90 -10.66
C SER A 618 -43.37 -6.50 -9.39
N GLY A 619 -42.69 -5.34 -9.44
CA GLY A 619 -41.82 -4.86 -8.39
C GLY A 619 -42.52 -3.97 -7.39
N THR A 620 -41.79 -3.65 -6.32
CA THR A 620 -42.27 -2.82 -5.22
C THR A 620 -41.44 -1.55 -5.12
N LEU A 621 -42.10 -0.39 -5.10
CA LEU A 621 -41.54 0.80 -4.45
C LEU A 621 -41.95 0.76 -2.98
N SER A 622 -40.97 0.66 -2.08
CA SER A 622 -41.20 0.69 -0.63
C SER A 622 -40.61 1.94 -0.03
N VAL A 623 -41.37 2.62 0.82
CA VAL A 623 -40.94 3.81 1.56
C VAL A 623 -41.13 3.55 3.05
N VAL A 624 -40.07 3.72 3.85
CA VAL A 624 -40.04 3.41 5.28
C VAL A 624 -39.54 4.62 6.07
N ALA A 625 -40.28 5.08 7.08
CA ALA A 625 -39.95 6.28 7.86
C ALA A 625 -40.51 6.23 9.29
N SER A 626 -40.22 7.24 10.13
CA SER A 626 -40.90 7.36 11.42
C SER A 626 -42.32 7.92 11.29
N ALA A 627 -42.50 8.87 10.37
CA ALA A 627 -43.78 9.41 9.90
C ALA A 627 -43.64 9.76 8.41
N ILE A 628 -44.74 9.71 7.65
CA ILE A 628 -44.74 10.05 6.21
C ILE A 628 -45.81 11.10 5.93
N ASP A 629 -45.37 12.29 5.52
CA ASP A 629 -46.22 13.36 5.03
C ASP A 629 -46.22 13.35 3.48
N VAL A 630 -47.36 13.09 2.85
CA VAL A 630 -47.51 13.11 1.39
C VAL A 630 -48.14 14.44 1.00
N THR A 631 -47.29 15.39 0.59
CA THR A 631 -47.68 16.76 0.22
C THR A 631 -47.87 16.93 -1.29
N GLY A 632 -47.28 16.06 -2.11
CA GLY A 632 -47.36 16.13 -3.57
C GLY A 632 -47.91 14.86 -4.23
N GLN A 633 -47.89 14.84 -5.56
CA GLN A 633 -48.45 13.74 -6.34
C GLN A 633 -47.42 12.62 -6.51
N ALA A 634 -47.63 11.48 -5.83
CA ALA A 634 -46.85 10.26 -5.99
C ALA A 634 -47.60 9.26 -6.90
N THR A 635 -47.09 9.06 -8.12
CA THR A 635 -47.74 8.27 -9.17
C THR A 635 -46.82 7.17 -9.71
N VAL A 636 -47.29 5.92 -9.68
CA VAL A 636 -46.67 4.78 -10.36
C VAL A 636 -47.39 4.52 -11.68
N THR A 637 -46.64 4.64 -12.78
CA THR A 637 -47.14 4.53 -14.16
C THR A 637 -46.65 3.26 -14.86
N ASN A 638 -47.42 2.79 -15.85
CA ASN A 638 -47.16 1.54 -16.56
C ASN A 638 -47.07 0.31 -15.61
N ALA A 639 -47.80 0.37 -14.51
CA ALA A 639 -47.94 -0.71 -13.54
C ALA A 639 -48.77 -1.88 -14.09
N THR A 640 -48.67 -3.02 -13.42
CA THR A 640 -49.51 -4.20 -13.63
C THR A 640 -50.29 -4.52 -12.35
N GLY A 641 -51.14 -5.55 -12.38
CA GLY A 641 -51.84 -6.03 -11.18
C GLY A 641 -50.91 -6.54 -10.06
N ASP A 642 -49.64 -6.81 -10.37
CA ASP A 642 -48.62 -7.29 -9.44
C ASP A 642 -47.64 -6.18 -8.97
N THR A 643 -47.83 -4.92 -9.38
CA THR A 643 -46.99 -3.79 -8.92
C THR A 643 -47.48 -3.27 -7.56
N THR A 644 -46.56 -3.05 -6.62
CA THR A 644 -46.88 -2.50 -5.28
C THR A 644 -46.21 -1.16 -5.04
N PHE A 645 -46.96 -0.21 -4.47
CA PHE A 645 -46.43 0.98 -3.83
C PHE A 645 -46.73 0.91 -2.33
N ARG A 646 -45.69 0.74 -1.50
CA ARG A 646 -45.81 0.55 -0.06
C ARG A 646 -45.29 1.75 0.71
N LEU A 647 -46.10 2.27 1.63
CA LEU A 647 -45.73 3.28 2.62
C LEU A 647 -45.78 2.65 4.01
N ALA A 648 -44.67 2.67 4.75
CA ALA A 648 -44.57 2.10 6.09
C ALA A 648 -43.99 3.13 7.08
N ALA A 649 -44.77 3.46 8.12
CA ALA A 649 -44.38 4.39 9.17
C ALA A 649 -44.53 3.77 10.57
N SER A 650 -43.58 4.05 11.46
CA SER A 650 -43.72 3.67 12.87
C SER A 650 -44.75 4.52 13.63
N GLY A 651 -45.03 5.72 13.11
CA GLY A 651 -45.99 6.71 13.55
C GLY A 651 -47.04 6.97 12.46
N ASP A 652 -47.46 8.22 12.29
CA ASP A 652 -48.58 8.56 11.41
C ASP A 652 -48.17 8.65 9.93
N ILE A 653 -49.12 8.33 9.04
CA ILE A 653 -49.06 8.66 7.61
C ILE A 653 -50.18 9.66 7.30
N PHE A 654 -49.80 10.83 6.80
CA PHE A 654 -50.71 11.93 6.47
C PHE A 654 -50.62 12.27 4.98
N LEU A 655 -51.74 12.19 4.27
CA LEU A 655 -51.89 12.58 2.87
C LEU A 655 -52.70 13.88 2.80
N ASP A 656 -52.04 14.99 2.45
CA ASP A 656 -52.69 16.29 2.33
C ASP A 656 -53.63 16.29 1.11
N ALA A 657 -54.94 16.26 1.34
CA ALA A 657 -55.92 16.19 0.26
C ALA A 657 -55.98 17.45 -0.64
N ASN A 658 -55.28 18.54 -0.33
CA ASN A 658 -55.19 19.73 -1.18
C ASN A 658 -54.25 19.54 -2.38
N THR A 659 -53.17 18.77 -2.20
CA THR A 659 -52.03 18.70 -3.15
C THR A 659 -51.46 17.30 -3.31
N GLY A 660 -51.64 16.45 -2.31
CA GLY A 660 -51.23 15.05 -2.29
C GLY A 660 -52.09 14.14 -3.18
N LEU A 661 -51.45 13.15 -3.79
CA LEU A 661 -52.11 12.07 -4.53
C LEU A 661 -51.28 10.80 -4.41
N LEU A 662 -51.93 9.65 -4.17
CA LEU A 662 -51.33 8.33 -4.34
C LEU A 662 -52.04 7.63 -5.52
N GLU A 663 -51.33 7.37 -6.61
CA GLU A 663 -51.91 6.73 -7.80
C GLU A 663 -51.03 5.59 -8.36
N VAL A 664 -51.65 4.46 -8.71
CA VAL A 664 -51.01 3.34 -9.42
C VAL A 664 -51.84 3.02 -10.67
N ASN A 665 -51.27 3.21 -11.86
CA ASN A 665 -51.98 3.10 -13.14
C ASN A 665 -51.21 2.35 -14.25
N GLU A 666 -51.96 1.75 -15.18
CA GLU A 666 -51.42 1.26 -16.45
C GLU A 666 -51.08 2.43 -17.39
N ASP A 667 -50.25 2.20 -18.42
CA ASP A 667 -50.03 3.14 -19.56
C ASP A 667 -51.35 3.51 -20.30
N THR A 668 -52.43 2.76 -20.06
CA THR A 668 -53.77 3.06 -20.57
C THR A 668 -54.59 4.04 -19.70
N GLY A 669 -54.08 4.42 -18.52
CA GLY A 669 -54.77 5.26 -17.54
C GLY A 669 -55.81 4.51 -16.69
N VAL A 670 -55.75 3.18 -16.64
CA VAL A 670 -56.60 2.34 -15.78
C VAL A 670 -55.89 2.11 -14.45
N TYR A 671 -56.60 2.30 -13.33
CA TYR A 671 -56.06 2.04 -11.99
C TYR A 671 -55.78 0.54 -11.80
N THR A 672 -54.61 0.21 -11.24
CA THR A 672 -54.11 -1.17 -11.15
C THR A 672 -53.18 -1.33 -9.94
N GLY A 673 -52.56 -2.51 -9.77
CA GLY A 673 -51.61 -2.79 -8.70
C GLY A 673 -52.19 -2.65 -7.29
N ALA A 674 -51.29 -2.47 -6.31
CA ALA A 674 -51.62 -2.29 -4.90
C ALA A 674 -50.94 -1.03 -4.32
N ILE A 675 -51.69 -0.30 -3.49
CA ILE A 675 -51.16 0.64 -2.51
C ILE A 675 -51.25 -0.04 -1.14
N GLU A 676 -50.11 -0.23 -0.49
CA GLU A 676 -49.99 -0.82 0.85
C GLU A 676 -49.61 0.28 1.85
N ILE A 677 -50.35 0.37 2.97
CA ILE A 677 -50.14 1.38 4.01
C ILE A 677 -49.99 0.68 5.35
N GLU A 678 -48.82 0.80 5.99
CA GLU A 678 -48.54 0.35 7.35
C GLU A 678 -48.23 1.56 8.23
N ALA A 679 -49.05 1.84 9.25
CA ALA A 679 -48.93 3.08 10.04
C ALA A 679 -49.46 2.94 11.47
N GLN A 680 -49.10 3.86 12.37
CA GLN A 680 -49.79 4.00 13.66
C GLN A 680 -51.25 4.46 13.45
N ASN A 681 -51.44 5.50 12.65
CA ASN A 681 -52.72 6.01 12.15
C ASN A 681 -52.56 6.43 10.67
N PHE A 682 -53.66 6.39 9.90
CA PHE A 682 -53.68 6.86 8.52
C PHE A 682 -54.74 7.95 8.30
N TYR A 683 -54.30 9.07 7.76
CA TYR A 683 -55.10 10.26 7.52
C TYR A 683 -54.97 10.70 6.05
N ALA A 684 -56.09 10.83 5.33
CA ALA A 684 -56.15 11.41 4.00
C ALA A 684 -57.22 12.51 3.95
N MET A 685 -56.80 13.74 4.21
CA MET A 685 -57.67 14.89 4.44
C MET A 685 -56.92 16.22 4.32
N THR A 686 -57.62 17.35 4.31
CA THR A 686 -56.96 18.66 4.41
C THR A 686 -56.39 18.88 5.82
N PRO A 687 -55.35 19.71 5.99
CA PRO A 687 -54.87 20.13 7.31
C PRO A 687 -55.92 20.85 8.15
N ASP A 688 -56.86 21.56 7.51
CA ASP A 688 -57.99 22.21 8.18
C ASP A 688 -58.96 21.16 8.77
N ALA A 689 -59.32 20.13 8.00
CA ALA A 689 -60.12 19.00 8.50
C ALA A 689 -59.40 18.25 9.62
N PHE A 690 -58.10 18.00 9.48
CA PHE A 690 -57.30 17.34 10.50
C PHE A 690 -57.25 18.12 11.82
N ALA A 691 -57.16 19.45 11.75
CA ALA A 691 -57.21 20.32 12.93
C ALA A 691 -58.61 20.35 13.57
N ASP A 692 -59.68 20.33 12.78
CA ASP A 692 -61.06 20.37 13.26
C ASP A 692 -61.50 19.08 13.99
N ILE A 693 -61.02 17.90 13.57
CA ILE A 693 -61.43 16.61 14.17
C ILE A 693 -60.80 16.31 15.54
N GLN A 694 -59.81 17.10 15.99
CA GLN A 694 -59.03 16.81 17.19
C GLN A 694 -59.88 16.77 18.47
N GLY A 695 -60.05 15.56 19.03
CA GLY A 695 -60.80 15.34 20.27
C GLY A 695 -62.33 15.31 20.11
N LEU A 696 -62.84 15.22 18.88
CA LEU A 696 -64.26 14.95 18.60
C LEU A 696 -64.61 13.46 18.83
N ASP A 697 -65.91 13.14 18.84
CA ASP A 697 -66.37 11.75 18.76
C ASP A 697 -66.59 11.31 17.30
N ILE A 698 -66.66 9.99 17.05
CA ILE A 698 -66.71 9.43 15.69
C ILE A 698 -67.91 9.92 14.87
N ALA A 699 -69.03 10.28 15.50
CA ALA A 699 -70.19 10.81 14.78
C ALA A 699 -69.98 12.27 14.36
N ASP A 700 -69.34 13.08 15.21
CA ASP A 700 -68.92 14.44 14.85
C ASP A 700 -67.76 14.42 13.83
N ILE A 701 -66.88 13.40 13.87
CA ILE A 701 -65.83 13.16 12.86
C ILE A 701 -66.44 12.81 11.49
N ASP A 702 -67.41 11.88 11.40
CA ASP A 702 -68.10 11.61 10.11
C ASP A 702 -68.79 12.86 9.56
N ALA A 703 -69.45 13.64 10.43
CA ALA A 703 -70.08 14.88 10.03
C ALA A 703 -69.07 15.90 9.48
N ARG A 704 -67.87 16.01 10.07
CA ARG A 704 -66.80 16.91 9.59
C ARG A 704 -66.12 16.41 8.32
N LEU A 705 -65.85 15.11 8.22
CA LEU A 705 -65.20 14.49 7.06
C LEU A 705 -66.18 14.27 5.88
N ALA A 706 -67.48 14.53 6.06
CA ALA A 706 -68.45 14.62 4.98
C ALA A 706 -68.29 15.89 4.12
N ASP A 707 -67.76 16.98 4.68
CA ASP A 707 -67.48 18.22 3.95
C ASP A 707 -66.12 18.13 3.24
N SER A 708 -66.04 18.65 2.01
CA SER A 708 -64.83 18.54 1.17
C SER A 708 -63.85 19.70 1.26
N ASP A 709 -64.12 20.70 2.10
CA ASP A 709 -63.35 21.95 2.21
C ASP A 709 -63.13 22.72 0.89
N GLY A 710 -63.93 22.39 -0.13
CA GLY A 710 -63.84 22.97 -1.48
C GLY A 710 -63.12 22.07 -2.51
N LEU A 711 -62.66 20.88 -2.12
CA LEU A 711 -62.18 19.86 -3.03
C LEU A 711 -63.30 19.36 -3.96
N ASP A 712 -62.94 19.11 -5.22
CA ASP A 712 -63.80 18.56 -6.28
C ASP A 712 -63.03 17.52 -7.11
N VAL A 713 -62.48 16.51 -6.42
CA VAL A 713 -61.66 15.44 -7.00
C VAL A 713 -62.51 14.17 -7.12
N ALA A 714 -63.16 14.02 -8.27
CA ALA A 714 -64.19 13.00 -8.50
C ALA A 714 -63.73 11.54 -8.26
N ASP A 715 -62.45 11.23 -8.51
CA ASP A 715 -61.87 9.90 -8.34
C ASP A 715 -61.10 9.75 -7.00
N GLY A 716 -61.08 10.79 -6.16
CA GLY A 716 -60.35 10.81 -4.89
C GLY A 716 -58.84 11.09 -5.01
N VAL A 717 -58.16 11.05 -3.86
CA VAL A 717 -56.71 11.28 -3.68
C VAL A 717 -55.91 9.98 -3.48
N ILE A 718 -56.57 8.81 -3.51
CA ILE A 718 -55.95 7.49 -3.51
C ILE A 718 -56.58 6.64 -4.62
N ARG A 719 -55.79 6.11 -5.57
CA ARG A 719 -56.28 5.45 -6.78
C ARG A 719 -55.42 4.24 -7.15
N ALA A 720 -55.96 3.04 -7.07
CA ALA A 720 -55.24 1.79 -7.37
C ALA A 720 -56.22 0.65 -7.68
N GLY A 721 -55.72 -0.52 -8.05
CA GLY A 721 -56.52 -1.75 -8.07
C GLY A 721 -56.89 -2.18 -6.65
N THR A 722 -55.90 -2.24 -5.77
CA THR A 722 -56.06 -2.61 -4.35
C THR A 722 -55.54 -1.49 -3.44
N LEU A 723 -56.27 -1.21 -2.36
CA LEU A 723 -55.77 -0.46 -1.21
C LEU A 723 -55.82 -1.37 0.02
N ASP A 724 -54.65 -1.64 0.60
CA ASP A 724 -54.50 -2.42 1.84
C ASP A 724 -53.95 -1.51 2.94
N ILE A 725 -54.70 -1.37 4.03
CA ILE A 725 -54.36 -0.50 5.16
C ILE A 725 -54.24 -1.35 6.41
N THR A 726 -53.05 -1.39 7.00
CA THR A 726 -52.76 -2.06 8.27
C THR A 726 -52.31 -1.02 9.30
N THR A 727 -53.12 -0.78 10.34
CA THR A 727 -52.77 0.19 11.39
C THR A 727 -52.43 -0.47 12.72
N ILE A 728 -51.50 0.11 13.48
CA ILE A 728 -50.99 -0.48 14.74
C ILE A 728 -51.52 0.19 16.03
N ALA A 729 -52.34 1.25 15.96
CA ALA A 729 -52.93 1.88 17.16
C ALA A 729 -54.43 2.19 17.10
N SER A 730 -54.90 3.06 16.20
CA SER A 730 -56.30 3.51 16.22
C SER A 730 -56.92 3.82 14.84
N ASP A 731 -56.50 4.90 14.17
CA ASP A 731 -57.42 5.64 13.29
C ASP A 731 -57.17 5.42 11.78
N VAL A 732 -58.26 5.29 11.02
CA VAL A 732 -58.26 5.30 9.55
C VAL A 732 -59.32 6.30 9.05
N PHE A 733 -58.87 7.50 8.64
CA PHE A 733 -59.76 8.59 8.24
C PHE A 733 -59.47 9.08 6.82
N ILE A 734 -60.49 9.08 5.96
CA ILE A 734 -60.40 9.58 4.57
C ILE A 734 -61.56 10.56 4.32
N GLN A 735 -61.23 11.83 4.09
CA GLN A 735 -62.19 12.91 3.87
C GLN A 735 -62.95 12.77 2.55
N ASN A 736 -64.17 13.30 2.52
CA ASN A 736 -64.91 13.49 1.27
C ASN A 736 -64.16 14.45 0.32
N THR A 737 -63.86 14.02 -0.90
CA THR A 737 -63.20 14.87 -1.91
C THR A 737 -64.14 15.45 -2.97
N ALA A 738 -65.46 15.21 -2.86
CA ALA A 738 -66.46 15.72 -3.78
C ALA A 738 -67.39 16.75 -3.12
N LEU A 739 -67.89 17.71 -3.92
CA LEU A 739 -68.76 18.80 -3.45
C LEU A 739 -70.14 18.36 -2.90
N GLY A 740 -70.53 17.11 -3.12
CA GLY A 740 -71.80 16.54 -2.62
C GLY A 740 -71.58 15.76 -1.33
N THR A 741 -72.45 15.97 -0.34
CA THR A 741 -72.36 15.34 1.00
C THR A 741 -73.32 14.15 1.20
N ASP A 742 -74.25 13.94 0.26
CA ASP A 742 -75.12 12.76 0.18
C ASP A 742 -74.28 11.48 0.06
N PHE A 743 -74.75 10.37 0.64
CA PHE A 743 -73.95 9.14 0.78
C PHE A 743 -73.41 8.57 -0.55
N ASP A 744 -74.16 8.71 -1.66
CA ASP A 744 -73.72 8.24 -2.99
C ASP A 744 -72.82 9.28 -3.72
N ASP A 745 -72.73 10.52 -3.22
CA ASP A 745 -71.91 11.58 -3.79
C ASP A 745 -70.50 11.63 -3.18
N ARG A 746 -70.30 11.09 -1.96
CA ARG A 746 -69.01 11.13 -1.26
C ARG A 746 -67.89 10.37 -2.01
N ARG A 747 -66.69 10.93 -2.04
CA ARG A 747 -65.46 10.40 -2.70
C ARG A 747 -64.26 10.50 -1.76
N GLY A 748 -63.09 9.96 -2.11
CA GLY A 748 -61.87 10.10 -1.29
C GLY A 748 -60.78 9.16 -1.77
N PHE A 749 -61.17 7.93 -2.09
CA PHE A 749 -60.38 6.97 -2.85
C PHE A 749 -61.21 6.31 -3.96
N THR A 750 -60.55 5.67 -4.93
CA THR A 750 -61.17 4.80 -5.94
C THR A 750 -60.34 3.53 -6.12
N VAL A 751 -60.91 2.38 -5.76
CA VAL A 751 -60.25 1.06 -5.90
C VAL A 751 -61.21 -0.05 -6.32
N ASP A 752 -60.68 -1.15 -6.84
CA ASP A 752 -61.43 -2.39 -7.05
C ASP A 752 -61.58 -3.20 -5.75
N GLN A 753 -60.54 -3.22 -4.91
CA GLN A 753 -60.52 -3.92 -3.62
C GLN A 753 -59.99 -3.04 -2.49
N LEU A 754 -60.69 -3.06 -1.34
CA LEU A 754 -60.26 -2.41 -0.09
C LEU A 754 -60.08 -3.47 1.00
N LEU A 755 -58.92 -3.45 1.65
CA LEU A 755 -58.62 -4.22 2.86
C LEU A 755 -58.26 -3.26 3.99
N ILE A 756 -58.80 -3.51 5.18
CA ILE A 756 -58.42 -2.81 6.40
C ILE A 756 -58.17 -3.83 7.51
N SER A 757 -56.99 -3.76 8.11
CA SER A 757 -56.56 -4.64 9.19
C SER A 757 -55.95 -3.86 10.36
N ASP A 758 -56.01 -4.46 11.54
CA ASP A 758 -55.30 -4.06 12.74
C ASP A 758 -54.92 -5.37 13.47
N PRO A 759 -53.63 -5.63 13.74
CA PRO A 759 -53.20 -6.83 14.46
C PRO A 759 -53.52 -6.78 15.97
N ASN A 760 -53.95 -5.63 16.49
CA ASN A 760 -54.29 -5.44 17.90
C ASN A 760 -55.74 -5.87 18.22
N THR A 761 -56.07 -5.84 19.51
CA THR A 761 -57.41 -6.17 20.02
C THR A 761 -58.23 -4.92 20.38
N GLY A 762 -57.88 -3.75 19.84
CA GLY A 762 -58.57 -2.49 20.07
C GLY A 762 -59.94 -2.43 19.37
N PHE A 763 -60.62 -1.29 19.47
CA PHE A 763 -61.69 -0.91 18.54
C PHE A 763 -61.13 0.20 17.66
N GLN A 764 -60.93 -0.08 16.37
CA GLN A 764 -60.36 0.81 15.36
C GLN A 764 -61.45 1.80 14.86
N PRO A 765 -61.30 3.12 15.03
CA PRO A 765 -62.18 4.09 14.37
C PRO A 765 -61.91 4.16 12.86
N ILE A 766 -62.94 3.89 12.05
CA ILE A 766 -62.86 3.96 10.59
C ILE A 766 -63.92 4.95 10.09
N VAL A 767 -63.49 6.03 9.44
CA VAL A 767 -64.37 7.03 8.81
C VAL A 767 -63.82 7.35 7.43
N ILE A 768 -64.32 6.64 6.41
CA ILE A 768 -63.75 6.70 5.06
C ILE A 768 -64.79 7.01 3.99
N ASN A 769 -64.38 7.75 2.96
CA ASN A 769 -65.21 8.13 1.83
C ASN A 769 -64.51 7.72 0.52
N GLY A 770 -65.25 7.13 -0.44
CA GLY A 770 -64.65 6.58 -1.66
C GLY A 770 -65.51 5.57 -2.42
N THR A 771 -64.90 5.02 -3.47
CA THR A 771 -65.51 4.07 -4.41
C THR A 771 -64.81 2.72 -4.32
N ILE A 772 -65.56 1.64 -4.10
CA ILE A 772 -65.05 0.26 -4.10
C ILE A 772 -65.75 -0.53 -5.21
N GLY A 773 -64.99 -1.15 -6.12
CA GLY A 773 -65.51 -1.97 -7.23
C GLY A 773 -66.52 -1.22 -8.12
N GLY A 774 -66.33 0.09 -8.29
CA GLY A 774 -67.26 0.97 -9.00
C GLY A 774 -68.57 1.30 -8.25
N THR A 775 -68.64 1.06 -6.94
CA THR A 775 -69.80 1.35 -6.08
C THR A 775 -69.46 2.32 -4.95
N THR A 776 -70.46 3.09 -4.51
CA THR A 776 -70.37 4.12 -3.46
C THR A 776 -71.57 4.00 -2.52
N GLY A 777 -71.67 4.89 -1.52
CA GLY A 777 -72.69 4.86 -0.47
C GLY A 777 -72.80 3.52 0.23
N VAL A 778 -74.03 3.10 0.51
CA VAL A 778 -74.34 1.80 1.15
C VAL A 778 -73.92 0.58 0.30
N GLY A 779 -73.71 0.77 -1.00
CA GLY A 779 -73.27 -0.29 -1.92
C GLY A 779 -71.82 -0.72 -1.72
N ALA A 780 -70.97 0.18 -1.21
CA ALA A 780 -69.55 -0.07 -0.99
C ALA A 780 -69.25 -0.95 0.24
N ILE A 781 -70.04 -0.83 1.32
CA ILE A 781 -69.84 -1.56 2.58
C ILE A 781 -69.62 -3.08 2.39
N PRO A 782 -70.46 -3.84 1.65
CA PRO A 782 -70.25 -5.29 1.49
C PRO A 782 -69.05 -5.67 0.61
N LEU A 783 -68.33 -4.72 0.02
CA LEU A 783 -67.11 -4.94 -0.76
C LEU A 783 -65.83 -4.64 0.03
N ALA A 784 -65.92 -3.86 1.11
CA ALA A 784 -64.80 -3.62 2.02
C ALA A 784 -64.49 -4.87 2.85
N THR A 785 -63.22 -5.28 2.89
CA THR A 785 -62.75 -6.39 3.72
C THR A 785 -62.10 -5.85 4.98
N ILE A 786 -62.86 -5.81 6.08
CA ILE A 786 -62.36 -5.36 7.39
C ILE A 786 -62.15 -6.59 8.28
N THR A 787 -60.90 -6.84 8.68
CA THR A 787 -60.54 -7.99 9.53
C THR A 787 -60.30 -7.64 11.00
N SER A 788 -60.21 -6.34 11.30
CA SER A 788 -60.09 -5.78 12.65
C SER A 788 -61.43 -5.75 13.40
N ASN A 789 -61.37 -5.46 14.71
CA ASN A 789 -62.55 -4.98 15.44
C ASN A 789 -62.68 -3.47 15.21
N PHE A 790 -63.71 -3.03 14.50
CA PHE A 790 -63.98 -1.61 14.28
C PHE A 790 -64.94 -1.03 15.33
N ASP A 791 -64.83 0.27 15.64
CA ASP A 791 -65.76 0.93 16.55
C ASP A 791 -67.19 0.93 15.97
N PRO A 792 -68.26 0.67 16.76
CA PRO A 792 -69.64 0.65 16.27
C PRO A 792 -70.13 1.94 15.58
N GLY A 793 -69.49 3.09 15.82
CA GLY A 793 -69.75 4.37 15.15
C GLY A 793 -69.10 4.51 13.78
N SER A 794 -68.19 3.60 13.39
CA SER A 794 -67.43 3.66 12.14
C SER A 794 -68.31 3.67 10.89
N THR A 795 -67.90 4.43 9.87
CA THR A 795 -68.66 4.67 8.64
C THR A 795 -67.84 4.41 7.37
N ILE A 796 -68.56 4.00 6.31
CA ILE A 796 -68.09 4.07 4.92
C ILE A 796 -69.10 4.92 4.17
N ASN A 797 -68.65 6.00 3.52
CA ASN A 797 -69.51 6.97 2.81
C ASN A 797 -70.67 7.50 3.68
N GLY A 798 -70.44 7.77 4.97
CA GLY A 798 -71.47 8.21 5.92
C GLY A 798 -72.40 7.11 6.45
N CYS A 799 -72.19 5.86 6.03
CA CYS A 799 -73.03 4.74 6.41
C CYS A 799 -72.38 3.84 7.45
N LEU A 800 -73.05 3.68 8.59
CA LEU A 800 -72.60 2.85 9.72
C LEU A 800 -72.30 1.42 9.28
N ILE A 801 -71.06 0.98 9.43
CA ILE A 801 -70.59 -0.37 9.09
C ILE A 801 -71.36 -1.42 9.91
N ALA A 802 -71.61 -1.12 11.19
CA ALA A 802 -72.39 -1.97 12.10
C ALA A 802 -73.89 -2.04 11.76
N ASN A 803 -74.44 -1.10 10.98
CA ASN A 803 -75.85 -1.09 10.58
C ASN A 803 -76.07 -0.45 9.20
N PRO A 804 -75.69 -1.12 8.09
CA PRO A 804 -75.83 -0.56 6.75
C PRO A 804 -77.28 -0.20 6.38
N SER A 805 -78.25 -0.83 7.04
CA SER A 805 -79.68 -0.59 6.79
C SER A 805 -80.19 0.78 7.25
N SER A 806 -79.45 1.53 8.07
CA SER A 806 -79.85 2.89 8.47
C SER A 806 -79.72 3.93 7.35
N CYS A 807 -78.94 3.65 6.31
CA CYS A 807 -78.73 4.57 5.18
C CYS A 807 -79.78 4.50 4.07
N VAL A 808 -80.69 3.52 4.11
CA VAL A 808 -81.68 3.37 3.03
C VAL A 808 -82.77 4.44 3.18
N VAL A 809 -82.74 5.44 2.30
CA VAL A 809 -83.80 6.45 2.21
C VAL A 809 -85.12 5.75 1.88
N THR A 810 -86.01 5.65 2.87
CA THR A 810 -87.34 5.06 2.66
C THR A 810 -88.22 6.02 1.87
N VAL A 811 -88.31 5.79 0.56
CA VAL A 811 -89.31 6.42 -0.32
C VAL A 811 -90.71 5.94 0.09
N ASP A 812 -91.38 6.74 0.93
CA ASP A 812 -92.76 6.52 1.34
C ASP A 812 -93.72 6.81 0.16
N PRO A 813 -94.65 5.90 -0.20
CA PRO A 813 -95.38 6.01 -1.45
C PRO A 813 -96.57 6.97 -1.38
N VAL A 814 -96.35 8.20 -1.87
CA VAL A 814 -97.34 9.11 -2.48
C VAL A 814 -98.73 9.16 -1.82
N ASP A 815 -98.94 10.08 -0.88
CA ASP A 815 -100.30 10.55 -0.57
C ASP A 815 -100.71 11.66 -1.57
N SER A 816 -101.92 11.56 -2.10
CA SER A 816 -102.44 12.42 -3.16
C SER A 816 -103.80 12.99 -2.79
N SER A 817 -103.83 14.15 -2.12
CA SER A 817 -104.93 15.10 -2.26
C SER A 817 -104.58 16.51 -1.74
N ASP A 818 -104.79 17.51 -2.60
CA ASP A 818 -105.09 18.88 -2.18
C ASP A 818 -106.24 18.90 -1.15
N ASP A 819 -106.12 19.67 -0.05
CA ASP A 819 -106.98 20.86 0.15
C ASP A 819 -106.53 21.77 1.32
N ASN A 820 -106.09 22.98 0.94
CA ASN A 820 -106.24 24.29 1.62
C ASN A 820 -105.77 24.60 3.09
N PRO A 821 -105.52 25.89 3.40
CA PRO A 821 -104.84 26.34 4.62
C PRO A 821 -105.78 26.89 5.72
N LEU A 822 -105.13 27.33 6.82
CA LEU A 822 -105.59 28.10 8.00
C LEU A 822 -105.56 27.29 9.31
N ARG A 823 -104.59 27.66 10.17
CA ARG A 823 -104.71 27.92 11.63
C ARG A 823 -103.37 28.52 12.08
N ASP A 824 -103.37 29.80 12.46
CA ASP A 824 -103.30 30.29 13.87
C ASP A 824 -101.94 29.95 14.50
N LEU A 825 -100.98 30.86 14.76
CA LEU A 825 -101.03 32.18 15.46
C LEU A 825 -101.62 32.12 16.88
N LEU A 826 -101.07 32.97 17.76
CA LEU A 826 -101.22 33.04 19.23
C LEU A 826 -100.29 32.07 20.00
N ASP A 827 -99.57 32.44 21.08
CA ASP A 827 -99.19 33.77 21.61
C ASP A 827 -98.16 33.64 22.77
N GLU A 828 -97.74 34.79 23.33
CA GLU A 828 -97.24 35.02 24.71
C GLU A 828 -95.78 34.68 25.13
N GLU A 829 -94.93 35.69 24.89
CA GLU A 829 -93.98 36.30 25.84
C GLU A 829 -94.50 36.36 27.31
N PHE A 830 -93.63 36.22 28.35
CA PHE A 830 -93.44 37.20 29.48
C PHE A 830 -92.59 36.68 30.68
N ASN A 831 -91.50 37.41 30.95
CA ASN A 831 -90.83 37.80 32.22
C ASN A 831 -90.77 36.90 33.49
N GLY A 832 -89.58 36.86 34.12
CA GLY A 832 -89.41 36.44 35.53
C GLY A 832 -88.00 36.57 36.15
N ASP A 833 -87.56 37.79 36.45
CA ASP A 833 -86.43 38.16 37.36
C ASP A 833 -86.90 39.42 38.16
N PRO A 834 -86.33 39.90 39.31
CA PRO A 834 -85.01 39.61 39.93
C PRO A 834 -84.96 39.58 41.49
N VAL A 835 -83.78 39.89 42.06
CA VAL A 835 -83.40 40.29 43.45
C VAL A 835 -82.88 39.13 44.33
N ASP A 836 -81.58 38.97 44.65
CA ASP A 836 -80.51 39.85 45.22
C ASP A 836 -80.51 40.00 46.77
N THR A 837 -79.36 39.71 47.41
CA THR A 837 -78.62 40.58 48.36
C THR A 837 -77.62 39.80 49.24
N GLY A 838 -76.37 40.28 49.37
CA GLY A 838 -75.57 40.03 50.60
C GLY A 838 -74.06 39.76 50.50
N THR A 839 -73.26 40.77 50.14
CA THR A 839 -71.82 40.91 50.48
C THR A 839 -71.60 40.99 52.02
N ILE A 840 -70.41 41.01 52.66
CA ILE A 840 -69.00 41.38 52.35
C ILE A 840 -68.08 40.47 53.25
N ASP A 841 -66.74 40.54 53.40
CA ASP A 841 -65.70 41.57 53.15
C ASP A 841 -64.30 40.94 52.87
N THR A 842 -63.21 41.67 53.10
CA THR A 842 -61.80 41.45 52.70
C THR A 842 -60.80 41.34 53.88
N SER A 843 -59.55 40.95 53.61
CA SER A 843 -58.33 41.54 54.25
C SER A 843 -57.03 41.18 53.53
N LEU A 844 -56.27 42.20 53.12
CA LEU A 844 -54.86 42.15 52.72
C LEU A 844 -53.95 41.89 53.94
N VAL A 845 -52.80 41.23 53.73
CA VAL A 845 -51.51 41.63 54.33
C VAL A 845 -50.39 41.45 53.31
N GLU A 846 -49.65 42.52 53.05
CA GLU A 846 -48.43 42.58 52.23
C GLU A 846 -47.24 42.95 53.13
N LEU A 847 -46.06 42.35 52.95
CA LEU A 847 -44.81 42.78 53.59
C LEU A 847 -43.59 42.62 52.65
N ARG A 848 -43.19 43.74 52.03
CA ARG A 848 -41.82 44.07 51.56
C ARG A 848 -41.02 44.65 52.76
N GLU A 849 -39.68 44.71 52.84
CA GLU A 849 -38.53 44.29 51.99
C GLU A 849 -37.22 44.37 52.82
N ASP A 850 -36.22 43.53 52.51
CA ASP A 850 -34.76 43.84 52.45
C ASP A 850 -33.99 44.36 53.73
N PRO A 851 -32.64 44.55 53.76
CA PRO A 851 -31.53 43.92 53.01
C PRO A 851 -30.41 43.27 53.87
N ASN A 852 -29.48 42.60 53.16
CA ASN A 852 -28.07 42.35 53.53
C ASN A 852 -27.75 41.54 54.81
N ARG A 853 -27.44 40.26 54.59
CA ARG A 853 -26.10 39.76 54.95
C ARG A 853 -25.63 38.59 54.07
N GLN A 854 -24.52 38.85 53.38
CA GLN A 854 -23.61 37.88 52.76
C GLN A 854 -23.04 36.93 53.87
N ASP A 855 -22.50 35.73 53.60
CA ASP A 855 -21.58 35.39 52.49
C ASP A 855 -21.85 34.05 51.76
N ASP A 856 -21.45 34.10 50.49
CA ASP A 856 -21.34 33.11 49.39
C ASP A 856 -20.10 32.18 49.52
N PRO A 857 -19.71 31.32 48.54
CA PRO A 857 -20.49 30.47 47.61
C PRO A 857 -19.83 29.09 47.24
N LEU A 858 -20.43 28.39 46.25
CA LEU A 858 -19.91 27.33 45.32
C LEU A 858 -19.42 25.97 45.88
N ILE A 859 -19.90 24.85 45.28
CA ILE A 859 -19.18 23.99 44.31
C ILE A 859 -20.21 23.21 43.46
N ASP A 860 -20.17 23.48 42.15
CA ASP A 860 -20.31 22.68 40.92
C ASP A 860 -21.24 21.44 40.80
N GLU A 861 -22.13 21.55 39.81
CA GLU A 861 -22.42 20.70 38.61
C GLU A 861 -21.93 19.23 38.47
N PRO A 862 -22.60 18.43 37.60
CA PRO A 862 -22.50 16.97 37.62
C PRO A 862 -21.24 16.44 36.94
N VAL A 863 -20.67 15.37 37.52
CA VAL A 863 -19.74 14.47 36.83
C VAL A 863 -20.43 13.17 36.48
N THR A 864 -20.20 12.74 35.25
CA THR A 864 -20.64 11.48 34.65
C THR A 864 -20.29 10.29 35.53
N GLY A 865 -21.31 9.60 36.03
CA GLY A 865 -21.16 8.29 36.65
C GLY A 865 -20.94 7.21 35.60
N ALA A 866 -19.74 7.15 35.02
CA ALA A 866 -19.25 5.93 34.39
C ALA A 866 -19.23 4.83 35.47
N GLY A 867 -19.82 3.66 35.20
CA GLY A 867 -19.97 2.66 36.24
C GLY A 867 -21.04 1.60 36.06
N ASN A 868 -21.15 0.96 34.89
CA ASN A 868 -21.41 -0.50 34.86
C ASN A 868 -21.03 -1.20 33.53
N GLU A 869 -19.98 -0.74 32.85
CA GLU A 869 -19.29 -1.43 31.76
C GLU A 869 -18.05 -2.19 32.29
N ASP A 870 -18.27 -3.11 33.24
CA ASP A 870 -17.25 -4.13 33.58
C ASP A 870 -17.93 -5.41 34.09
N LEU A 871 -18.60 -6.05 33.15
CA LEU A 871 -19.11 -7.42 33.24
C LEU A 871 -19.01 -7.96 31.80
N TRP A 872 -18.62 -9.23 31.65
CA TRP A 872 -18.32 -9.87 30.36
C TRP A 872 -16.96 -9.54 29.73
N ASP A 873 -15.87 -9.83 30.45
CA ASP A 873 -14.76 -10.55 29.81
C ASP A 873 -14.51 -11.89 30.53
N PHE A 874 -14.18 -12.91 29.74
CA PHE A 874 -14.01 -14.30 30.14
C PHE A 874 -12.84 -14.97 29.38
N ALA A 875 -11.70 -14.29 29.18
CA ALA A 875 -10.45 -14.98 28.81
C ALA A 875 -9.15 -14.17 29.00
N SER A 876 -8.49 -14.29 30.18
CA SER A 876 -7.01 -14.43 30.30
C SER A 876 -6.53 -14.35 31.77
N ASP A 877 -6.53 -15.48 32.48
CA ASP A 877 -5.91 -15.63 33.81
C ASP A 877 -5.12 -16.96 33.86
N GLU A 878 -4.07 -17.06 33.04
CA GLU A 878 -2.94 -17.99 33.28
C GLU A 878 -1.63 -17.21 33.06
N GLU A 879 -1.26 -16.37 34.04
CA GLU A 879 0.12 -15.89 34.18
C GLU A 879 1.02 -17.10 34.52
N GLU A 880 1.83 -17.56 33.55
CA GLU A 880 2.89 -18.53 33.83
C GLU A 880 4.07 -17.86 34.53
N ASP A 881 4.30 -18.22 35.80
CA ASP A 881 5.55 -17.94 36.52
C ASP A 881 6.75 -18.52 35.74
N CYS A 882 7.53 -17.69 35.05
CA CYS A 882 8.84 -18.11 34.53
C CYS A 882 9.83 -18.25 35.71
N GLU A 883 10.39 -19.45 35.95
CA GLU A 883 11.51 -19.59 36.91
C GLU A 883 12.76 -18.94 36.31
N GLN A 884 13.11 -17.75 36.79
CA GLN A 884 14.32 -17.01 36.41
C GLN A 884 15.58 -17.68 36.98
N ASP A 885 16.68 -17.61 36.23
CA ASP A 885 18.00 -18.02 36.72
C ASP A 885 18.67 -16.97 37.63
N GLU A 886 19.89 -17.25 38.11
CA GLU A 886 20.61 -16.35 39.04
C GLU A 886 21.04 -15.00 38.42
N ASP A 887 20.89 -14.83 37.10
CA ASP A 887 21.19 -13.59 36.35
C ASP A 887 19.93 -12.90 35.77
N GLY A 888 18.74 -13.51 35.89
CA GLY A 888 17.44 -12.84 35.71
C GLY A 888 16.77 -12.98 34.33
N ALA A 889 17.12 -14.01 33.55
CA ALA A 889 16.47 -14.29 32.25
C ALA A 889 15.35 -15.35 32.37
N CYS A 890 14.24 -15.18 31.64
CA CYS A 890 13.24 -16.26 31.45
C CYS A 890 13.78 -17.31 30.46
N LEU A 891 13.68 -18.59 30.81
CA LEU A 891 14.09 -19.70 29.95
C LEU A 891 12.88 -20.33 29.24
N ALA A 892 12.58 -19.85 28.03
CA ALA A 892 11.61 -20.50 27.13
C ALA A 892 12.17 -20.63 25.70
N GLU A 893 12.21 -21.88 25.25
CA GLU A 893 12.27 -22.37 23.86
C GLU A 893 13.42 -21.93 22.92
N ALA A 894 14.49 -22.74 22.93
CA ALA A 894 15.32 -22.98 21.76
C ALA A 894 15.14 -24.43 21.29
N ALA A 895 14.26 -24.69 20.30
CA ALA A 895 14.16 -25.97 19.58
C ALA A 895 13.19 -25.95 18.35
N GLU A 896 13.56 -25.30 17.24
CA GLU A 896 13.65 -25.90 15.89
C GLU A 896 14.26 -24.92 14.88
#